data_AF-T0JQ14-F1
#
_entry.id   AF-T0JQ14-F1
#
_cell.length_a   1.000
_cell.length_b   1.000
_cell.length_c   1.000
_cell.angle_alpha   90.00
_cell.angle_beta   90.00
_cell.angle_gamma   90.00
#
_symmetry.space_group_name_H-M   'P 1'
#
loop_
_entity.id
_entity.type
_entity.pdbx_description
1 polymer ?
#
loop_
_entity_poly.entity_id
_entity_poly.type
_entity_poly.pdbx_seq_one_letter_code
_entity_poly.pdbx_strand_id
1 'polypeptide(L)'
;MVGLSVNTIMIFPADMPQVKKWLFGSPSKGSSPPVSRTDSIRSTFSAWTTTSTMQADTEEPTSSDNVALSIHPLPTNDGLIAKITPPEAPSKPVDHVPCDIVLVIDVSGSMGCNAPVPANPGEKTENYGLSVLDLVKHAARTILETMDETDRLGIITFASKAKVVQKLMPMNKKNKTLAEKNINGMRPIDATNLWHGLLEGIKLFKEGGEVNTGRVPAIMVLTDGMPNHMCPVQGYVPKLRGMEQLPASVHTFGFGYSLRSGLLKSIAEIGGGNYSFIPDAGMIGTVFVHAVANLQATYAINATLRLTYPAVIDLEETTGDSVDRQEVITLPDEKDEPKQLSISLGNLQFGQSRDIYLQVKVPADLVSEKSSVIASLEYSRMTSSLYRKTTEQSLSSPTTLPESEIAYHLSRSQICSYLSSIIPLREDGEHEALSEISPQKIETLETLIKDLPAQKFPNDPKNKSLIEDLSGDQPKGQISLALKNPEYYTKWGVHYLPSLLNAHTRQICNTFKDPGPLQYGVDSLLFIACRDRLDNAFDNLPAPTPSNHMVATHRGRIKMSSYNTSSGVCFIASTPVVLASGRKVPIKTLRRGVTVQTPSGPRRVVAVLKTPVHREIMCRVGDLVVTPWHPVSMDSGKSWVFPANVALRPVRYTGCIYSVLLQPGRDASAHAVNVAGIWGVTLGHGLVTGLDVRAHQFFGDYGKVVRSLRRIGVRRNGVATGGGVSRNSRTGLVRGFKPVRRVAMRKDGKVLSK
;
A
#
# COMPACT_ATOMS: atom_id res chain seq x y z
N MET A 1 27.00 3.81 69.72
CA MET A 1 27.29 2.69 70.64
C MET A 1 27.22 1.40 69.82
N VAL A 2 28.31 0.64 69.82
CA VAL A 2 28.47 -0.85 69.79
C VAL A 2 27.38 -1.64 69.02
N GLY A 3 27.63 -2.49 68.02
CA GLY A 3 28.79 -3.31 67.66
C GLY A 3 28.32 -4.77 67.43
N LEU A 4 28.92 -5.47 66.46
CA LEU A 4 28.97 -6.94 66.14
C LEU A 4 28.92 -7.10 64.60
N SER A 5 29.96 -7.37 63.79
CA SER A 5 31.17 -8.25 63.82
C SER A 5 30.90 -9.75 63.81
N VAL A 6 31.19 -10.42 62.67
CA VAL A 6 32.00 -11.66 62.43
C VAL A 6 32.31 -11.69 60.89
N ASN A 7 33.52 -11.44 60.33
CA ASN A 7 34.75 -12.28 60.16
C ASN A 7 34.47 -13.71 59.60
N THR A 8 35.20 -14.41 58.71
CA THR A 8 36.58 -14.34 58.21
C THR A 8 36.89 -15.56 57.29
N ILE A 9 37.68 -15.36 56.22
CA ILE A 9 38.69 -16.25 55.53
C ILE A 9 38.23 -17.53 54.76
N MET A 10 38.48 -17.73 53.45
CA MET A 10 39.71 -17.89 52.62
C MET A 10 40.47 -19.23 52.76
N ILE A 11 40.43 -20.10 51.73
CA ILE A 11 41.51 -21.08 51.42
C ILE A 11 41.56 -21.37 49.89
N PHE A 12 42.66 -20.96 49.24
CA PHE A 12 43.30 -21.56 48.03
C PHE A 12 44.18 -22.74 48.50
N PRO A 13 44.64 -23.76 47.70
CA PRO A 13 45.45 -23.52 46.48
C PRO A 13 45.53 -24.63 45.39
N ALA A 14 46.21 -24.25 44.29
CA ALA A 14 47.17 -24.97 43.43
C ALA A 14 46.95 -26.42 42.95
N ASP A 15 47.09 -26.64 41.63
CA ASP A 15 48.17 -27.49 41.10
C ASP A 15 48.39 -27.29 39.58
N MET A 16 49.64 -26.96 39.23
CA MET A 16 50.31 -27.21 37.95
C MET A 16 50.97 -28.61 38.06
N PRO A 17 51.43 -29.35 37.01
CA PRO A 17 52.62 -28.87 36.28
C PRO A 17 52.92 -29.46 34.84
N GLN A 18 53.80 -28.73 34.10
CA GLN A 18 54.91 -29.20 33.20
C GLN A 18 54.67 -29.58 31.72
N VAL A 19 55.55 -29.29 30.73
CA VAL A 19 56.76 -28.43 30.55
C VAL A 19 57.28 -28.52 29.09
N LYS A 20 58.22 -27.61 28.72
CA LYS A 20 59.22 -27.57 27.59
C LYS A 20 58.83 -26.77 26.34
N LYS A 21 59.38 -25.56 26.14
CA LYS A 21 60.68 -25.16 25.49
C LYS A 21 60.68 -25.51 23.99
N TRP A 22 60.99 -24.61 23.04
CA TRP A 22 62.31 -24.10 22.62
C TRP A 22 62.07 -22.82 21.75
N LEU A 23 62.63 -21.64 22.05
CA LEU A 23 63.96 -21.05 21.74
C LEU A 23 64.07 -20.23 20.43
N PHE A 24 64.46 -18.95 20.61
CA PHE A 24 65.20 -17.98 19.75
C PHE A 24 64.67 -17.63 18.33
N GLY A 25 64.67 -16.38 17.85
CA GLY A 25 65.36 -15.17 18.32
C GLY A 25 64.81 -13.86 17.70
N SER A 26 65.23 -12.76 18.33
CA SER A 26 64.77 -11.37 18.24
C SER A 26 65.58 -10.54 17.18
N PRO A 27 65.70 -9.20 17.26
CA PRO A 27 64.75 -8.15 16.86
C PRO A 27 65.43 -6.99 16.05
N SER A 28 64.71 -5.92 15.70
CA SER A 28 65.11 -4.49 15.84
C SER A 28 64.23 -3.60 14.97
N LYS A 29 63.88 -2.35 15.28
CA LYS A 29 64.00 -1.42 16.43
C LYS A 29 62.95 -0.33 16.12
N GLY A 30 62.11 0.09 17.05
CA GLY A 30 62.30 1.32 17.82
C GLY A 30 60.92 1.93 18.09
N SER A 31 60.47 1.87 19.34
CA SER A 31 60.37 3.00 20.28
C SER A 31 59.15 3.91 20.06
N SER A 32 58.09 3.63 20.83
CA SER A 32 57.06 4.61 21.19
C SER A 32 57.46 5.29 22.50
N PRO A 33 57.02 6.55 22.74
CA PRO A 33 56.26 6.81 23.95
C PRO A 33 54.96 7.61 23.68
N PRO A 34 54.05 7.70 24.68
CA PRO A 34 52.61 7.82 24.48
C PRO A 34 52.14 9.27 24.48
N VAL A 35 51.08 9.59 23.73
CA VAL A 35 50.40 10.88 23.86
C VAL A 35 48.88 10.73 23.80
N SER A 36 48.27 11.32 24.82
CA SER A 36 46.87 11.65 25.06
C SER A 36 46.10 12.13 23.81
N ARG A 37 44.87 11.65 23.63
CA ARG A 37 43.93 12.20 22.65
C ARG A 37 43.01 13.24 23.31
N THR A 38 43.37 14.50 23.13
CA THR A 38 42.45 15.63 22.97
C THR A 38 42.78 16.29 21.63
N ASP A 39 41.76 16.92 21.03
CA ASP A 39 41.78 17.81 19.88
C ASP A 39 41.64 17.23 18.46
N SER A 40 40.39 17.39 17.98
CA SER A 40 40.00 18.09 16.74
C SER A 40 40.91 17.97 15.52
N ILE A 41 40.40 17.26 14.50
CA ILE A 41 40.88 17.41 13.12
C ILE A 41 39.70 17.90 12.28
N ARG A 42 39.79 19.19 11.91
CA ARG A 42 39.11 19.80 10.77
C ARG A 42 39.31 18.90 9.55
N SER A 43 38.24 18.28 9.08
CA SER A 43 38.15 17.70 7.74
C SER A 43 37.61 18.77 6.81
N THR A 44 38.49 19.33 6.00
CA THR A 44 38.20 20.24 4.90
C THR A 44 37.20 19.61 3.93
N PHE A 45 35.97 20.12 3.91
CA PHE A 45 35.03 19.96 2.81
C PHE A 45 35.60 20.72 1.60
N SER A 46 36.17 20.01 0.63
CA SER A 46 36.35 20.58 -0.70
C SER A 46 34.99 20.59 -1.39
N ALA A 47 34.52 21.78 -1.76
CA ALA A 47 33.50 21.96 -2.77
C ALA A 47 33.98 21.35 -4.08
N TRP A 48 33.20 20.44 -4.67
CA TRP A 48 33.44 19.92 -6.02
C TRP A 48 32.36 20.46 -6.95
N THR A 49 32.60 21.65 -7.48
CA THR A 49 32.24 21.98 -8.87
C THR A 49 33.09 21.10 -9.78
N THR A 50 32.50 20.06 -10.38
CA THR A 50 33.08 19.43 -11.57
C THR A 50 32.18 19.77 -12.75
N THR A 51 32.61 20.78 -13.50
CA THR A 51 32.13 21.10 -14.83
C THR A 51 32.47 19.94 -15.75
N SER A 52 31.55 18.98 -15.90
CA SER A 52 31.53 18.09 -17.05
C SER A 52 30.55 18.67 -18.05
N THR A 53 31.09 19.19 -19.14
CA THR A 53 30.37 19.87 -20.22
C THR A 53 29.49 18.86 -20.97
N MET A 54 28.29 18.62 -20.47
CA MET A 54 27.14 18.32 -21.31
C MET A 54 26.15 19.46 -21.14
N GLN A 55 26.05 20.32 -22.14
CA GLN A 55 25.02 21.35 -22.22
C GLN A 55 23.65 20.67 -22.19
N ALA A 56 23.01 20.66 -21.03
CA ALA A 56 21.58 20.40 -20.92
C ALA A 56 20.88 21.72 -21.20
N ASP A 57 20.27 21.84 -22.38
CA ASP A 57 19.47 23.01 -22.74
C ASP A 57 18.35 23.19 -21.70
N THR A 58 18.42 24.30 -20.98
CA THR A 58 17.42 24.70 -19.97
C THR A 58 16.35 25.49 -20.69
N GLU A 59 15.31 24.82 -21.19
CA GLU A 59 14.19 25.49 -21.87
C GLU A 59 13.20 26.08 -20.85
N GLU A 60 12.87 27.37 -20.97
CA GLU A 60 11.70 27.97 -20.31
C GLU A 60 10.42 27.56 -21.07
N PRO A 61 9.49 26.80 -20.46
CA PRO A 61 8.44 26.11 -21.20
C PRO A 61 7.15 26.93 -21.42
N THR A 62 6.53 26.75 -22.58
CA THR A 62 5.22 27.32 -22.99
C THR A 62 4.06 26.92 -22.05
N SER A 63 3.08 27.82 -21.89
CA SER A 63 2.31 28.04 -20.65
C SER A 63 1.16 27.06 -20.27
N SER A 64 0.86 26.00 -21.02
CA SER A 64 -0.34 25.16 -20.74
C SER A 64 -0.08 23.74 -20.24
N ASP A 65 1.18 23.28 -20.20
CA ASP A 65 1.52 21.86 -19.95
C ASP A 65 2.45 21.66 -18.73
N ASN A 66 2.53 22.64 -17.84
CA ASN A 66 3.56 22.71 -16.79
C ASN A 66 3.03 22.45 -15.38
N VAL A 67 3.92 21.94 -14.52
CA VAL A 67 3.69 21.88 -13.07
C VAL A 67 3.51 23.29 -12.51
N ALA A 68 2.46 23.50 -11.74
CA ALA A 68 2.30 24.69 -10.91
C ALA A 68 3.05 24.49 -9.59
N LEU A 69 3.79 25.52 -9.18
CA LEU A 69 4.48 25.60 -7.89
C LEU A 69 4.00 26.86 -7.19
N SER A 70 3.49 26.71 -5.97
CA SER A 70 3.07 27.83 -5.12
C SER A 70 3.52 27.62 -3.68
N ILE A 71 3.76 28.72 -2.97
CA ILE A 71 4.09 28.73 -1.54
C ILE A 71 2.94 29.44 -0.83
N HIS A 72 2.48 28.87 0.28
CA HIS A 72 1.36 29.37 1.05
C HIS A 72 1.76 29.52 2.51
N PRO A 73 2.20 30.72 2.94
CA PRO A 73 2.48 31.01 4.35
C PRO A 73 1.21 30.85 5.19
N LEU A 74 1.30 30.24 6.37
CA LEU A 74 0.14 30.07 7.25
C LEU A 74 -0.31 31.40 7.86
N PRO A 75 -1.61 31.58 8.16
CA PRO A 75 -2.11 32.79 8.83
C PRO A 75 -1.47 33.05 10.20
N THR A 76 -0.98 32.00 10.85
CA THR A 76 -0.29 32.02 12.15
C THR A 76 1.19 32.40 12.06
N ASN A 77 1.76 32.52 10.84
CA ASN A 77 3.17 32.81 10.56
C ASN A 77 4.19 31.81 11.14
N ASP A 78 3.75 30.67 11.65
CA ASP A 78 4.57 29.60 12.24
C ASP A 78 4.84 28.44 11.27
N GLY A 79 4.37 28.55 10.03
CA GLY A 79 4.50 27.52 9.02
C GLY A 79 4.26 28.02 7.60
N LEU A 80 4.63 27.19 6.63
CA LEU A 80 4.30 27.39 5.22
C LEU A 80 3.97 26.05 4.54
N ILE A 81 3.18 26.09 3.47
CA ILE A 81 2.87 24.94 2.63
C ILE A 81 3.42 25.20 1.22
N ALA A 82 4.35 24.37 0.78
CA ALA A 82 4.78 24.32 -0.62
C ALA A 82 3.87 23.34 -1.38
N LYS A 83 3.10 23.86 -2.33
CA LYS A 83 2.13 23.10 -3.14
C LYS A 83 2.66 22.91 -4.55
N ILE A 84 2.85 21.65 -4.93
CA ILE A 84 3.29 21.25 -6.26
C ILE A 84 2.11 20.56 -6.94
N THR A 85 1.58 21.16 -8.00
CA THR A 85 0.42 20.63 -8.74
C THR A 85 0.83 20.25 -10.16
N PRO A 86 1.06 18.95 -10.43
CA PRO A 86 1.25 18.46 -11.79
C PRO A 86 0.00 18.65 -12.65
N PRO A 87 0.12 18.60 -13.98
CA PRO A 87 -1.04 18.60 -14.88
C PRO A 87 -2.03 17.47 -14.55
N GLU A 88 -3.32 17.70 -14.75
CA GLU A 88 -4.38 16.69 -14.48
C GLU A 88 -4.29 15.48 -15.43
N ALA A 89 -3.87 15.72 -16.67
CA ALA A 89 -3.80 14.72 -17.72
C ALA A 89 -2.61 14.99 -18.65
N PRO A 90 -2.11 13.97 -19.36
CA PRO A 90 -1.11 14.14 -20.40
C PRO A 90 -1.69 14.92 -21.59
N SER A 91 -0.84 15.72 -22.27
CA SER A 91 -1.26 16.52 -23.44
C SER A 91 -1.74 15.68 -24.62
N LYS A 92 -1.32 14.42 -24.71
CA LYS A 92 -1.87 13.43 -25.63
C LYS A 92 -2.55 12.32 -24.83
N PRO A 93 -3.78 11.90 -25.21
CA PRO A 93 -4.43 10.75 -24.59
C PRO A 93 -3.56 9.51 -24.76
N VAL A 94 -3.14 8.93 -23.64
CA VAL A 94 -2.41 7.66 -23.59
C VAL A 94 -3.16 6.69 -22.67
N ASP A 95 -3.03 5.39 -22.94
CA ASP A 95 -3.58 4.37 -22.05
C ASP A 95 -2.81 4.32 -20.72
N HIS A 96 -1.49 4.49 -20.78
CA HIS A 96 -0.59 4.68 -19.66
C HIS A 96 0.71 5.36 -20.12
N VAL A 97 1.48 5.87 -19.17
CA VAL A 97 2.85 6.34 -19.42
C VAL A 97 3.77 5.12 -19.59
N PRO A 98 4.54 5.03 -20.70
CA PRO A 98 5.45 3.93 -20.94
C PRO A 98 6.47 3.73 -19.80
N CYS A 99 6.73 2.48 -19.44
CA CYS A 99 7.56 2.12 -18.28
C CYS A 99 8.67 1.14 -18.66
N ASP A 100 9.83 1.30 -18.01
CA ASP A 100 10.91 0.33 -17.99
C ASP A 100 10.96 -0.32 -16.60
N ILE A 101 10.43 -1.53 -16.50
CA ILE A 101 10.29 -2.24 -15.22
C ILE A 101 11.33 -3.36 -15.14
N VAL A 102 12.11 -3.39 -14.07
CA VAL A 102 12.99 -4.52 -13.74
C VAL A 102 12.46 -5.21 -12.49
N LEU A 103 11.95 -6.42 -12.67
CA LEU A 103 11.51 -7.27 -11.57
C LEU A 103 12.70 -7.98 -10.96
N VAL A 104 13.02 -7.67 -9.70
CA VAL A 104 14.06 -8.31 -8.90
C VAL A 104 13.37 -9.24 -7.90
N ILE A 105 13.26 -10.51 -8.27
CA ILE A 105 12.43 -11.50 -7.60
C ILE A 105 13.28 -12.39 -6.69
N ASP A 106 12.92 -12.42 -5.42
CA ASP A 106 13.46 -13.37 -4.46
C ASP A 106 12.95 -14.78 -4.80
N VAL A 107 13.89 -15.71 -4.97
CA VAL A 107 13.60 -17.13 -5.18
C VAL A 107 14.28 -17.97 -4.11
N SER A 108 14.56 -17.41 -2.94
CA SER A 108 15.13 -18.13 -1.79
C SER A 108 14.19 -19.24 -1.27
N GLY A 109 14.73 -20.15 -0.46
CA GLY A 109 13.95 -21.25 0.11
C GLY A 109 12.71 -20.82 0.88
N SER A 110 12.74 -19.67 1.56
CA SER A 110 11.61 -19.13 2.34
C SER A 110 10.45 -18.67 1.46
N MET A 111 10.70 -18.30 0.21
CA MET A 111 9.65 -18.01 -0.77
C MET A 111 8.82 -19.26 -1.15
N GLY A 112 9.31 -20.46 -0.82
CA GLY A 112 8.57 -21.72 -0.91
C GLY A 112 7.59 -21.94 0.26
N CYS A 113 7.65 -21.15 1.32
CA CYS A 113 6.71 -21.23 2.45
C CYS A 113 5.27 -20.96 1.98
N ASN A 114 4.32 -21.53 2.73
CA ASN A 114 2.91 -21.33 2.42
C ASN A 114 2.55 -19.84 2.51
N ALA A 115 1.86 -19.37 1.47
CA ALA A 115 1.25 -18.05 1.45
C ALA A 115 0.35 -17.86 2.67
N PRO A 116 0.55 -16.78 3.45
CA PRO A 116 -0.38 -16.43 4.49
C PRO A 116 -1.76 -16.17 3.89
N VAL A 117 -2.77 -16.70 4.55
CA VAL A 117 -4.18 -16.46 4.26
C VAL A 117 -4.71 -15.60 5.40
N PRO A 118 -5.62 -14.64 5.15
CA PRO A 118 -6.27 -13.90 6.21
C PRO A 118 -6.82 -14.86 7.26
N ALA A 119 -6.25 -14.82 8.46
CA ALA A 119 -6.65 -15.66 9.59
C ALA A 119 -6.63 -14.80 10.86
N ASN A 120 -7.74 -14.85 11.60
CA ASN A 120 -7.86 -14.15 12.87
C ASN A 120 -6.98 -14.82 13.95
N PRO A 121 -6.56 -14.07 14.99
CA PRO A 121 -5.83 -14.65 16.12
C PRO A 121 -6.58 -15.85 16.70
N GLY A 122 -5.92 -17.00 16.79
CA GLY A 122 -6.49 -18.25 17.32
C GLY A 122 -7.21 -19.17 16.33
N GLU A 123 -7.29 -18.83 15.03
CA GLU A 123 -7.82 -19.74 13.99
C GLU A 123 -6.73 -20.59 13.33
N LYS A 124 -7.05 -21.84 12.96
CA LYS A 124 -6.16 -22.69 12.15
C LYS A 124 -5.99 -22.07 10.77
N THR A 125 -4.79 -21.57 10.47
CA THR A 125 -4.43 -21.00 9.17
C THR A 125 -4.75 -21.99 8.06
N GLU A 126 -5.70 -21.65 7.21
CA GLU A 126 -6.10 -22.53 6.12
C GLU A 126 -5.05 -22.45 4.99
N ASN A 127 -4.55 -23.60 4.55
CA ASN A 127 -3.47 -23.66 3.56
C ASN A 127 -4.03 -24.08 2.19
N TYR A 128 -4.01 -23.15 1.24
CA TYR A 128 -4.40 -23.40 -0.15
C TYR A 128 -3.31 -24.11 -0.97
N GLY A 129 -2.14 -24.34 -0.38
CA GLY A 129 -0.96 -24.89 -1.04
C GLY A 129 -0.25 -23.90 -1.95
N LEU A 130 -0.66 -22.62 -1.97
CA LEU A 130 0.07 -21.56 -2.66
C LEU A 130 1.32 -21.23 -1.85
N SER A 131 2.46 -21.10 -2.50
CA SER A 131 3.67 -20.52 -1.91
C SER A 131 3.67 -19.00 -2.05
N VAL A 132 4.52 -18.31 -1.28
CA VAL A 132 4.75 -16.86 -1.48
C VAL A 132 5.23 -16.59 -2.91
N LEU A 133 6.12 -17.44 -3.44
CA LEU A 133 6.59 -17.34 -4.83
C LEU A 133 5.46 -17.51 -5.86
N ASP A 134 4.47 -18.37 -5.61
CA ASP A 134 3.31 -18.52 -6.51
C ASP A 134 2.51 -17.23 -6.62
N LEU A 135 2.41 -16.49 -5.51
CA LEU A 135 1.74 -15.20 -5.49
C LEU A 135 2.57 -14.12 -6.18
N VAL A 136 3.89 -14.11 -5.96
CA VAL A 136 4.82 -13.20 -6.65
C VAL A 136 4.79 -13.42 -8.16
N LYS A 137 4.78 -14.68 -8.62
CA LYS A 137 4.61 -15.03 -10.04
C LYS A 137 3.29 -14.50 -10.60
N HIS A 138 2.22 -14.60 -9.83
CA HIS A 138 0.92 -14.09 -10.25
C HIS A 138 0.90 -12.56 -10.36
N ALA A 139 1.51 -11.85 -9.41
CA ALA A 139 1.69 -10.41 -9.48
C ALA A 139 2.54 -9.99 -10.70
N ALA A 140 3.66 -10.68 -10.94
CA ALA A 140 4.52 -10.43 -12.11
C ALA A 140 3.79 -10.66 -13.45
N ARG A 141 2.92 -11.68 -13.52
CA ARG A 141 2.07 -11.93 -14.70
C ARG A 141 1.00 -10.85 -14.89
N THR A 142 0.51 -10.25 -13.80
CA THR A 142 -0.44 -9.13 -13.88
C THR A 142 0.22 -7.91 -14.52
N ILE A 143 1.44 -7.58 -14.10
CA ILE A 143 2.25 -6.53 -14.73
C ILE A 143 2.43 -6.81 -16.22
N LEU A 144 2.87 -8.02 -16.55
CA LEU A 144 3.11 -8.46 -17.92
C LEU A 144 1.88 -8.35 -18.83
N GLU A 145 0.69 -8.67 -18.31
CA GLU A 145 -0.55 -8.59 -19.07
C GLU A 145 -0.87 -7.13 -19.44
N THR A 146 -0.62 -6.19 -18.53
CA THR A 146 -0.92 -4.76 -18.73
C THR A 146 0.11 -3.96 -19.51
N MET A 147 1.33 -4.47 -19.69
CA MET A 147 2.37 -3.82 -20.50
C MET A 147 2.08 -3.95 -21.99
N ASP A 148 2.67 -3.11 -22.84
CA ASP A 148 2.56 -3.20 -24.30
C ASP A 148 3.92 -3.06 -25.01
N GLU A 149 3.92 -2.83 -26.32
CA GLU A 149 5.15 -2.71 -27.13
C GLU A 149 5.99 -1.47 -26.79
N THR A 150 5.40 -0.47 -26.13
CA THR A 150 6.07 0.74 -25.68
C THR A 150 6.81 0.55 -24.35
N ASP A 151 6.42 -0.45 -23.56
CA ASP A 151 7.04 -0.79 -22.28
C ASP A 151 8.16 -1.83 -22.42
N ARG A 152 9.13 -1.81 -21.51
CA ARG A 152 10.17 -2.85 -21.42
C ARG A 152 10.18 -3.55 -20.07
N LEU A 153 10.37 -4.87 -20.09
CA LEU A 153 10.45 -5.71 -18.88
C LEU A 153 11.79 -6.45 -18.81
N GLY A 154 12.51 -6.23 -17.71
CA GLY A 154 13.66 -7.03 -17.28
C GLY A 154 13.27 -7.94 -16.11
N ILE A 155 13.88 -9.13 -16.04
CA ILE A 155 13.59 -10.10 -14.99
C ILE A 155 14.90 -10.63 -14.42
N ILE A 156 15.08 -10.45 -13.11
CA ILE A 156 16.20 -10.94 -12.33
C ILE A 156 15.64 -11.78 -11.20
N THR A 157 16.28 -12.92 -10.96
CA THR A 157 15.99 -13.75 -9.79
C THR A 157 17.20 -13.75 -8.88
N PHE A 158 17.02 -13.67 -7.58
CA PHE A 158 18.11 -13.80 -6.62
C PHE A 158 17.80 -14.84 -5.55
N ALA A 159 18.83 -15.63 -5.24
CA ALA A 159 18.93 -16.47 -4.06
C ALA A 159 20.31 -16.19 -3.44
N SER A 160 21.20 -17.18 -3.27
CA SER A 160 22.61 -16.93 -2.91
C SER A 160 23.36 -16.12 -3.98
N LYS A 161 22.99 -16.31 -5.25
CA LYS A 161 23.49 -15.54 -6.40
C LYS A 161 22.32 -14.92 -7.15
N ALA A 162 22.51 -13.72 -7.70
CA ALA A 162 21.59 -13.11 -8.64
C ALA A 162 21.83 -13.68 -10.04
N LYS A 163 20.75 -13.82 -10.81
CA LYS A 163 20.76 -14.29 -12.19
C LYS A 163 19.82 -13.43 -13.01
N VAL A 164 20.34 -12.87 -14.10
CA VAL A 164 19.53 -12.23 -15.13
C VAL A 164 18.81 -13.32 -15.93
N VAL A 165 17.48 -13.40 -15.75
CA VAL A 165 16.62 -14.35 -16.47
C VAL A 165 16.20 -13.77 -17.82
N GLN A 166 15.96 -12.46 -17.85
CA GLN A 166 15.61 -11.72 -19.05
C GLN A 166 16.20 -10.31 -19.00
N LYS A 167 16.85 -9.90 -20.10
CA LYS A 167 17.30 -8.51 -20.29
C LYS A 167 16.10 -7.58 -20.46
N LEU A 168 16.32 -6.26 -20.40
CA LEU A 168 15.28 -5.27 -20.65
C LEU A 168 14.83 -5.38 -22.11
N MET A 169 13.59 -5.82 -22.36
CA MET A 169 13.07 -6.06 -23.71
C MET A 169 11.68 -5.46 -23.89
N PRO A 170 11.32 -4.92 -25.06
CA PRO A 170 9.96 -4.42 -25.34
C PRO A 170 8.89 -5.52 -25.22
N MET A 171 7.74 -5.25 -24.63
CA MET A 171 6.69 -6.25 -24.35
C MET A 171 5.74 -6.50 -25.54
N ASN A 172 6.33 -6.83 -26.70
CA ASN A 172 5.62 -7.40 -27.84
C ASN A 172 5.15 -8.84 -27.57
N LYS A 173 4.25 -9.36 -28.42
CA LYS A 173 3.64 -10.70 -28.25
C LYS A 173 4.67 -11.81 -28.01
N LYS A 174 5.78 -11.82 -28.76
CA LYS A 174 6.85 -12.83 -28.65
C LYS A 174 7.57 -12.72 -27.30
N ASN A 175 7.95 -11.51 -26.91
CA ASN A 175 8.68 -11.24 -25.67
C ASN A 175 7.79 -11.46 -24.44
N LYS A 176 6.49 -11.18 -24.54
CA LYS A 176 5.52 -11.51 -23.49
C LYS A 176 5.43 -13.01 -23.24
N THR A 177 5.36 -13.83 -24.29
CA THR A 177 5.35 -15.29 -24.13
C THR A 177 6.65 -15.80 -23.51
N LEU A 178 7.80 -15.21 -23.85
CA LEU A 178 9.08 -15.53 -23.23
C LEU A 178 9.10 -15.16 -21.75
N ALA A 179 8.67 -13.95 -21.39
CA ALA A 179 8.58 -13.47 -20.02
C ALA A 179 7.65 -14.36 -19.18
N GLU A 180 6.47 -14.72 -19.71
CA GLU A 180 5.54 -15.62 -19.02
C GLU A 180 6.16 -17.00 -18.77
N LYS A 181 6.87 -17.57 -19.76
CA LYS A 181 7.60 -18.83 -19.60
C LYS A 181 8.67 -18.73 -18.51
N ASN A 182 9.41 -17.63 -18.50
CA ASN A 182 10.47 -17.36 -17.51
C ASN A 182 9.89 -17.24 -16.09
N ILE A 183 8.80 -16.49 -15.91
CA ILE A 183 8.11 -16.32 -14.61
C ILE A 183 7.58 -17.67 -14.10
N ASN A 184 6.90 -18.43 -14.97
CA ASN A 184 6.35 -19.74 -14.58
C ASN A 184 7.44 -20.76 -14.20
N GLY A 185 8.63 -20.65 -14.79
CA GLY A 185 9.77 -21.54 -14.57
C GLY A 185 10.53 -21.32 -13.25
N MET A 186 10.28 -20.22 -12.52
CA MET A 186 11.01 -19.91 -11.28
C MET A 186 10.72 -20.95 -10.19
N ARG A 187 11.71 -21.27 -9.35
CA ARG A 187 11.57 -22.22 -8.24
C ARG A 187 12.34 -21.71 -7.01
N PRO A 188 11.86 -22.00 -5.78
CA PRO A 188 12.60 -21.70 -4.56
C PRO A 188 13.92 -22.49 -4.51
N ILE A 189 15.03 -21.82 -4.21
CA ILE A 189 16.39 -22.34 -4.18
C ILE A 189 17.19 -21.57 -3.10
N ASP A 190 17.98 -22.28 -2.29
CA ASP A 190 19.13 -21.73 -1.52
C ASP A 190 18.81 -20.50 -0.60
N ALA A 191 19.81 -19.67 -0.28
CA ALA A 191 19.73 -18.52 0.65
C ALA A 191 19.29 -17.18 0.00
N THR A 192 19.38 -16.05 0.72
CA THR A 192 18.84 -14.74 0.30
C THR A 192 19.95 -13.66 0.23
N ASN A 193 20.38 -13.31 -0.99
CA ASN A 193 21.36 -12.26 -1.27
C ASN A 193 20.71 -11.05 -1.99
N LEU A 194 20.02 -10.23 -1.19
CA LEU A 194 19.31 -9.04 -1.66
C LEU A 194 20.24 -8.02 -2.35
N TRP A 195 21.44 -7.82 -1.80
CA TRP A 195 22.41 -6.86 -2.32
C TRP A 195 22.83 -7.17 -3.76
N HIS A 196 23.12 -8.44 -4.04
CA HIS A 196 23.51 -8.86 -5.38
C HIS A 196 22.33 -8.72 -6.36
N GLY A 197 21.11 -9.04 -5.94
CA GLY A 197 19.90 -8.84 -6.75
C GLY A 197 19.70 -7.37 -7.15
N LEU A 198 19.85 -6.45 -6.19
CA LEU A 198 19.73 -5.01 -6.43
C LEU A 198 20.81 -4.50 -7.38
N LEU A 199 22.07 -4.91 -7.19
CA LEU A 199 23.19 -4.53 -8.06
C LEU A 199 22.98 -4.97 -9.52
N GLU A 200 22.55 -6.22 -9.73
CA GLU A 200 22.24 -6.70 -11.07
C GLU A 200 21.06 -5.94 -11.69
N GLY A 201 20.06 -5.54 -10.88
CA GLY A 201 18.97 -4.67 -11.32
C GLY A 201 19.45 -3.33 -11.83
N ILE A 202 20.35 -2.68 -11.10
CA ILE A 202 20.97 -1.40 -11.49
C ILE A 202 21.81 -1.57 -12.76
N LYS A 203 22.60 -2.64 -12.86
CA LYS A 203 23.43 -2.92 -14.04
C LYS A 203 22.59 -3.13 -15.30
N LEU A 204 21.44 -3.77 -15.19
CA LEU A 204 20.57 -4.05 -16.33
C LEU A 204 20.03 -2.78 -17.00
N PHE A 205 19.85 -1.69 -16.25
CA PHE A 205 19.57 -0.38 -16.81
C PHE A 205 20.80 0.25 -17.50
N LYS A 206 22.00 0.08 -16.94
CA LYS A 206 23.25 0.56 -17.56
C LYS A 206 23.55 -0.17 -18.89
N GLU A 207 23.31 -1.48 -18.96
CA GLU A 207 23.49 -2.29 -20.17
C GLU A 207 22.38 -2.10 -21.21
N GLY A 208 21.18 -1.67 -20.78
CA GLY A 208 20.00 -1.50 -21.63
C GLY A 208 20.08 -0.34 -22.62
N GLY A 209 21.13 0.48 -22.56
CA GLY A 209 21.58 1.43 -23.60
C GLY A 209 20.67 2.63 -23.89
N GLU A 210 19.40 2.58 -23.52
CA GLU A 210 18.44 3.66 -23.78
C GLU A 210 18.08 4.38 -22.48
N VAL A 211 18.78 5.48 -22.20
CA VAL A 211 18.46 6.45 -21.14
C VAL A 211 17.65 7.59 -21.76
N ASN A 212 16.80 8.25 -20.99
CA ASN A 212 16.06 9.44 -21.43
C ASN A 212 15.08 9.21 -22.61
N THR A 213 14.40 8.07 -22.62
CA THR A 213 13.47 7.69 -23.70
C THR A 213 12.03 8.16 -23.52
N GLY A 214 11.74 8.89 -22.45
CA GLY A 214 10.38 9.19 -22.00
C GLY A 214 9.72 8.05 -21.20
N ARG A 215 10.39 6.90 -21.05
CA ARG A 215 9.91 5.77 -20.23
C ARG A 215 10.29 5.95 -18.76
N VAL A 216 9.40 5.59 -17.86
CA VAL A 216 9.62 5.67 -16.42
C VAL A 216 10.44 4.47 -15.94
N PRO A 217 11.68 4.65 -15.44
CA PRO A 217 12.52 3.55 -15.01
C PRO A 217 12.23 3.15 -13.55
N ALA A 218 11.90 1.88 -13.32
CA ALA A 218 11.61 1.35 -11.99
C ALA A 218 12.23 -0.04 -11.75
N ILE A 219 12.81 -0.22 -10.56
CA ILE A 219 13.23 -1.50 -10.01
C ILE A 219 12.18 -1.93 -8.99
N MET A 220 11.60 -3.12 -9.14
CA MET A 220 10.64 -3.68 -8.19
C MET A 220 11.25 -4.91 -7.51
N VAL A 221 11.61 -4.75 -6.24
CA VAL A 221 12.22 -5.79 -5.40
C VAL A 221 11.10 -6.54 -4.66
N LEU A 222 10.96 -7.83 -4.94
CA LEU A 222 9.90 -8.70 -4.41
C LEU A 222 10.53 -9.74 -3.48
N THR A 223 10.38 -9.59 -2.16
CA THR A 223 11.09 -10.43 -1.18
C THR A 223 10.29 -10.68 0.10
N ASP A 224 10.55 -11.79 0.75
CA ASP A 224 10.12 -12.07 2.12
C ASP A 224 11.17 -11.62 3.17
N GLY A 225 12.16 -10.83 2.75
CA GLY A 225 12.81 -9.77 3.53
C GLY A 225 13.78 -10.21 4.64
N MET A 226 14.31 -11.43 4.61
CA MET A 226 15.40 -11.84 5.49
C MET A 226 16.73 -12.02 4.74
N PRO A 227 17.42 -10.93 4.32
CA PRO A 227 18.74 -11.06 3.76
C PRO A 227 19.70 -11.64 4.80
N ASN A 228 20.28 -12.79 4.48
CA ASN A 228 21.12 -13.59 5.38
C ASN A 228 22.47 -13.97 4.75
N HIS A 229 22.71 -13.60 3.48
CA HIS A 229 23.91 -13.96 2.75
C HIS A 229 24.57 -12.75 2.07
N MET A 230 25.88 -12.57 2.29
CA MET A 230 26.71 -11.52 1.67
C MET A 230 26.18 -10.08 1.86
N CYS A 231 25.59 -9.81 3.03
CA CYS A 231 25.15 -8.47 3.39
C CYS A 231 26.36 -7.50 3.42
N PRO A 232 26.21 -6.25 2.93
CA PRO A 232 27.27 -5.26 3.01
C PRO A 232 27.74 -5.03 4.45
N VAL A 233 29.05 -5.10 4.69
CA VAL A 233 29.65 -4.93 6.04
C VAL A 233 29.34 -3.54 6.63
N GLN A 234 29.27 -2.51 5.78
CA GLN A 234 28.95 -1.13 6.16
C GLN A 234 27.44 -0.84 6.24
N GLY A 235 26.58 -1.83 5.97
CA GLY A 235 25.14 -1.63 5.80
C GLY A 235 24.73 -1.29 4.36
N TYR A 236 23.44 -1.48 4.07
CA TYR A 236 22.89 -1.25 2.72
C TYR A 236 22.82 0.25 2.40
N VAL A 237 22.42 1.05 3.38
CA VAL A 237 22.20 2.49 3.24
C VAL A 237 23.48 3.26 2.91
N PRO A 238 24.60 3.13 3.67
CA PRO A 238 25.82 3.87 3.36
C PRO A 238 26.41 3.47 2.01
N LYS A 239 26.27 2.19 1.63
CA LYS A 239 26.78 1.68 0.37
C LYS A 239 25.97 2.16 -0.84
N LEU A 240 24.64 2.31 -0.71
CA LEU A 240 23.81 2.93 -1.75
C LEU A 240 24.07 4.43 -1.88
N ARG A 241 24.25 5.12 -0.76
CA ARG A 241 24.59 6.56 -0.74
C ARG A 241 25.94 6.84 -1.41
N GLY A 242 26.89 5.90 -1.31
CA GLY A 242 28.19 5.99 -2.00
C GLY A 242 28.16 5.64 -3.50
N MET A 243 27.01 5.27 -4.06
CA MET A 243 26.88 5.05 -5.51
C MET A 243 26.54 6.34 -6.25
N GLU A 244 26.84 6.37 -7.54
CA GLU A 244 26.28 7.38 -8.46
C GLU A 244 24.74 7.35 -8.43
N GLN A 245 24.12 8.46 -8.86
CA GLN A 245 22.67 8.59 -8.96
C GLN A 245 22.06 7.35 -9.62
N LEU A 246 21.11 6.71 -8.92
CA LEU A 246 20.51 5.48 -9.39
C LEU A 246 19.74 5.73 -10.69
N PRO A 247 19.81 4.80 -11.67
CA PRO A 247 19.18 4.98 -12.98
C PRO A 247 17.65 4.82 -12.94
N ALA A 248 17.10 4.32 -11.84
CA ALA A 248 15.69 3.92 -11.70
C ALA A 248 15.23 4.06 -10.24
N SER A 249 13.94 4.34 -10.04
CA SER A 249 13.37 4.35 -8.70
C SER A 249 13.25 2.94 -8.13
N VAL A 250 13.65 2.73 -6.87
CA VAL A 250 13.65 1.39 -6.25
C VAL A 250 12.42 1.23 -5.36
N HIS A 251 11.51 0.33 -5.74
CA HIS A 251 10.32 -0.03 -4.99
C HIS A 251 10.52 -1.38 -4.32
N THR A 252 10.18 -1.50 -3.03
CA THR A 252 10.37 -2.72 -2.24
C THR A 252 9.02 -3.25 -1.76
N PHE A 253 8.78 -4.55 -1.99
CA PHE A 253 7.55 -5.23 -1.61
C PHE A 253 7.90 -6.38 -0.66
N GLY A 254 7.47 -6.23 0.59
CA GLY A 254 7.69 -7.22 1.65
C GLY A 254 6.50 -8.16 1.78
N PHE A 255 6.72 -9.47 1.61
CA PHE A 255 5.69 -10.50 1.74
C PHE A 255 5.74 -11.23 3.09
N GLY A 256 4.58 -11.41 3.72
CA GLY A 256 4.45 -12.19 4.96
C GLY A 256 4.84 -11.41 6.22
N TYR A 257 5.13 -12.09 7.33
CA TYR A 257 5.33 -11.45 8.64
C TYR A 257 6.77 -11.57 9.19
N SER A 258 7.69 -12.09 8.39
CA SER A 258 9.08 -12.33 8.80
C SER A 258 10.02 -11.46 7.97
N LEU A 259 9.83 -10.14 8.05
CA LEU A 259 10.48 -9.16 7.18
C LEU A 259 11.37 -8.19 7.97
N ARG A 260 12.55 -7.85 7.44
CA ARG A 260 13.28 -6.64 7.83
C ARG A 260 12.69 -5.42 7.13
N SER A 261 11.48 -5.04 7.54
CA SER A 261 10.70 -3.95 6.89
C SER A 261 11.38 -2.59 6.97
N GLY A 262 12.15 -2.35 8.03
CA GLY A 262 12.99 -1.16 8.17
C GLY A 262 14.07 -1.03 7.08
N LEU A 263 14.78 -2.13 6.79
CA LEU A 263 15.71 -2.21 5.67
C LEU A 263 15.03 -1.94 4.31
N LEU A 264 13.88 -2.58 4.07
CA LEU A 264 13.15 -2.41 2.81
C LEU A 264 12.65 -0.98 2.62
N LYS A 265 12.17 -0.33 3.68
CA LYS A 265 11.84 1.10 3.69
C LYS A 265 13.06 1.95 3.33
N SER A 266 14.18 1.71 3.99
CA SER A 266 15.39 2.51 3.82
C SER A 266 15.96 2.41 2.39
N ILE A 267 15.96 1.21 1.80
CA ILE A 267 16.35 1.00 0.39
C ILE A 267 15.42 1.75 -0.56
N ALA A 268 14.11 1.70 -0.31
CA ALA A 268 13.13 2.39 -1.14
C ALA A 268 13.29 3.91 -1.07
N GLU A 269 13.56 4.47 0.11
CA GLU A 269 13.73 5.91 0.30
C GLU A 269 14.96 6.46 -0.39
N ILE A 270 16.14 5.84 -0.18
CA ILE A 270 17.36 6.21 -0.92
C ILE A 270 17.14 6.06 -2.43
N GLY A 271 16.41 5.01 -2.81
CA GLY A 271 16.08 4.75 -4.20
C GLY A 271 14.98 5.62 -4.79
N GLY A 272 14.45 6.61 -4.06
CA GLY A 272 13.38 7.48 -4.54
C GLY A 272 12.05 6.77 -4.85
N GLY A 273 11.90 5.52 -4.41
CA GLY A 273 10.72 4.69 -4.61
C GLY A 273 9.94 4.45 -3.32
N ASN A 274 9.17 3.35 -3.29
CA ASN A 274 8.18 3.10 -2.25
C ASN A 274 8.35 1.73 -1.61
N TYR A 275 8.18 1.68 -0.29
CA TYR A 275 7.99 0.44 0.44
C TYR A 275 6.51 0.10 0.55
N SER A 276 6.17 -1.17 0.36
CA SER A 276 4.81 -1.67 0.54
C SER A 276 4.81 -3.02 1.25
N PHE A 277 3.96 -3.12 2.27
CA PHE A 277 3.78 -4.33 3.06
C PHE A 277 2.61 -5.16 2.55
N ILE A 278 2.85 -6.45 2.34
CA ILE A 278 1.83 -7.40 1.88
C ILE A 278 1.70 -8.55 2.89
N PRO A 279 0.70 -8.49 3.79
CA PRO A 279 0.54 -9.48 4.85
C PRO A 279 0.09 -10.85 4.34
N ASP A 280 -0.76 -10.87 3.31
CA ASP A 280 -1.41 -12.09 2.83
C ASP A 280 -1.87 -11.98 1.37
N ALA A 281 -2.31 -13.12 0.82
CA ALA A 281 -2.74 -13.25 -0.57
C ALA A 281 -3.89 -12.32 -0.98
N GLY A 282 -4.72 -11.86 -0.05
CA GLY A 282 -5.84 -10.94 -0.33
C GLY A 282 -5.38 -9.50 -0.59
N MET A 283 -4.22 -9.11 -0.06
CA MET A 283 -3.68 -7.75 -0.24
C MET A 283 -2.78 -7.60 -1.47
N ILE A 284 -2.39 -8.71 -2.12
CA ILE A 284 -1.43 -8.68 -3.24
C ILE A 284 -1.99 -7.96 -4.45
N GLY A 285 -3.22 -8.28 -4.85
CA GLY A 285 -3.86 -7.63 -6.00
C GLY A 285 -3.89 -6.12 -5.79
N THR A 286 -4.47 -5.70 -4.67
CA THR A 286 -4.54 -4.31 -4.23
C THR A 286 -3.20 -3.59 -4.28
N VAL A 287 -2.18 -4.07 -3.56
CA VAL A 287 -0.92 -3.33 -3.39
C VAL A 287 -0.14 -3.22 -4.70
N PHE A 288 -0.07 -4.29 -5.49
CA PHE A 288 0.63 -4.28 -6.78
C PHE A 288 -0.09 -3.45 -7.83
N VAL A 289 -1.40 -3.60 -7.93
CA VAL A 289 -2.23 -2.82 -8.87
C VAL A 289 -1.98 -1.33 -8.63
N HIS A 290 -1.99 -0.88 -7.38
CA HIS A 290 -1.71 0.52 -7.05
C HIS A 290 -0.28 0.93 -7.37
N ALA A 291 0.72 0.12 -7.01
CA ALA A 291 2.11 0.49 -7.25
C ALA A 291 2.39 0.67 -8.75
N VAL A 292 1.88 -0.23 -9.59
CA VAL A 292 2.05 -0.16 -11.05
C VAL A 292 1.20 0.96 -11.65
N ALA A 293 -0.02 1.18 -11.14
CA ALA A 293 -0.87 2.29 -11.58
C ALA A 293 -0.22 3.66 -11.29
N ASN A 294 0.39 3.83 -10.11
CA ASN A 294 1.15 5.05 -9.77
C ASN A 294 2.33 5.24 -10.73
N LEU A 295 3.03 4.17 -11.07
CA LEU A 295 4.15 4.22 -12.02
C LEU A 295 3.67 4.64 -13.41
N GLN A 296 2.62 3.97 -13.92
CA GLN A 296 1.96 4.22 -15.19
C GLN A 296 1.25 5.58 -15.29
N ALA A 297 1.09 6.30 -14.18
CA ALA A 297 0.55 7.65 -14.11
C ALA A 297 1.60 8.71 -13.75
N THR A 298 2.89 8.38 -13.84
CA THR A 298 3.99 9.29 -13.51
C THR A 298 4.15 10.38 -14.58
N TYR A 299 4.12 11.64 -14.16
CA TYR A 299 4.38 12.81 -14.99
C TYR A 299 5.87 13.17 -15.03
N ALA A 300 6.56 13.11 -13.87
CA ALA A 300 7.97 13.44 -13.76
C ALA A 300 8.68 12.60 -12.69
N ILE A 301 9.98 12.42 -12.85
CA ILE A 301 10.86 11.70 -11.93
C ILE A 301 11.94 12.62 -11.36
N ASN A 302 12.57 12.17 -10.28
CA ASN A 302 13.66 12.88 -9.58
C ASN A 302 13.31 14.33 -9.26
N ALA A 303 12.05 14.58 -8.88
CA ALA A 303 11.62 15.93 -8.51
C ALA A 303 12.29 16.33 -7.18
N THR A 304 12.93 17.50 -7.16
CA THR A 304 13.57 18.08 -5.97
C THR A 304 13.07 19.50 -5.78
N LEU A 305 12.54 19.79 -4.60
CA LEU A 305 12.14 21.14 -4.19
C LEU A 305 13.30 21.77 -3.43
N ARG A 306 13.83 22.87 -3.95
CA ARG A 306 14.84 23.70 -3.29
C ARG A 306 14.20 24.97 -2.77
N LEU A 307 14.38 25.26 -1.49
CA LEU A 307 13.89 26.46 -0.83
C LEU A 307 15.07 27.29 -0.39
N THR A 308 15.23 28.47 -0.97
CA THR A 308 16.23 29.45 -0.56
C THR A 308 15.53 30.53 0.26
N TYR A 309 16.05 30.80 1.45
CA TYR A 309 15.45 31.73 2.43
C TYR A 309 16.52 32.48 3.23
N PRO A 310 16.20 33.68 3.75
CA PRO A 310 17.12 34.46 4.58
C PRO A 310 17.64 33.69 5.80
N ALA A 311 18.90 33.93 6.17
CA ALA A 311 19.57 33.24 7.29
C ALA A 311 18.86 33.39 8.66
N VAL A 312 18.08 34.48 8.83
CA VAL A 312 17.28 34.76 10.04
C VAL A 312 16.09 33.81 10.21
N ILE A 313 15.70 33.10 9.17
CA ILE A 313 14.60 32.14 9.16
C ILE A 313 15.19 30.74 9.32
N ASP A 314 14.49 29.90 10.07
CA ASP A 314 14.76 28.46 10.09
C ASP A 314 13.53 27.70 9.60
N LEU A 315 13.72 26.95 8.51
CA LEU A 315 12.69 26.08 7.96
C LEU A 315 12.98 24.64 8.35
N GLU A 316 12.02 23.99 8.99
CA GLU A 316 12.13 22.61 9.43
C GLU A 316 11.08 21.71 8.76
N GLU A 317 11.55 20.57 8.24
CA GLU A 317 10.69 19.48 7.82
C GLU A 317 10.08 18.77 9.03
N THR A 318 8.75 18.71 9.09
CA THR A 318 8.02 18.14 10.23
C THR A 318 7.46 16.75 9.95
N THR A 319 7.85 16.08 8.86
CA THR A 319 7.40 14.71 8.55
C THR A 319 8.23 13.61 9.21
N GLY A 320 9.24 13.97 10.00
CA GLY A 320 10.17 13.04 10.65
C GLY A 320 11.45 12.83 9.85
N ASP A 321 12.34 11.98 10.37
CA ASP A 321 13.62 11.69 9.72
C ASP A 321 13.44 10.71 8.56
N SER A 322 14.15 10.99 7.46
CA SER A 322 14.22 10.13 6.29
C SER A 322 15.68 9.93 5.87
N VAL A 323 15.93 8.82 5.16
CA VAL A 323 17.30 8.46 4.75
C VAL A 323 17.88 9.42 3.69
N ASP A 324 16.99 10.06 2.94
CA ASP A 324 17.28 11.02 1.87
C ASP A 324 17.22 12.49 2.33
N ARG A 325 17.02 12.74 3.63
CA ARG A 325 17.04 14.09 4.23
C ARG A 325 18.40 14.74 3.98
N GLN A 326 18.38 15.95 3.44
CA GLN A 326 19.58 16.74 3.19
C GLN A 326 19.76 17.79 4.30
N GLU A 327 21.00 18.05 4.68
CA GLU A 327 21.31 19.12 5.62
C GLU A 327 21.04 20.49 4.97
N VAL A 328 20.64 21.46 5.78
CA VAL A 328 20.48 22.85 5.34
C VAL A 328 21.87 23.42 5.04
N ILE A 329 22.03 23.97 3.84
CA ILE A 329 23.29 24.54 3.38
C ILE A 329 23.19 26.06 3.45
N THR A 330 24.19 26.72 4.04
CA THR A 330 24.35 28.17 3.90
C THR A 330 25.09 28.47 2.60
N LEU A 331 24.63 29.44 1.81
CA LEU A 331 25.25 29.87 0.55
C LEU A 331 26.14 31.10 0.83
N PRO A 332 27.45 30.93 1.14
CA PRO A 332 28.32 32.03 1.57
C PRO A 332 28.66 33.01 0.45
N ASP A 333 28.57 32.55 -0.81
CA ASP A 333 28.91 33.35 -2.00
C ASP A 333 27.74 34.25 -2.45
N GLU A 334 26.56 34.12 -1.82
CA GLU A 334 25.39 34.94 -2.09
C GLU A 334 25.22 36.04 -1.03
N LYS A 335 24.66 37.17 -1.46
CA LYS A 335 24.43 38.33 -0.57
C LYS A 335 23.49 37.93 0.57
N ASP A 336 23.85 38.32 1.80
CA ASP A 336 23.12 38.02 3.04
C ASP A 336 23.15 36.53 3.46
N GLU A 337 24.07 35.74 2.85
CA GLU A 337 24.36 34.33 3.16
C GLU A 337 23.09 33.47 3.37
N PRO A 338 22.19 33.39 2.38
CA PRO A 338 20.92 32.70 2.53
C PRO A 338 21.11 31.21 2.80
N LYS A 339 20.14 30.63 3.49
CA LYS A 339 20.06 29.19 3.72
C LYS A 339 19.28 28.52 2.58
N GLN A 340 19.65 27.29 2.25
CA GLN A 340 18.98 26.46 1.28
C GLN A 340 18.60 25.10 1.89
N LEU A 341 17.30 24.76 1.80
CA LEU A 341 16.75 23.46 2.14
C LEU A 341 16.38 22.72 0.85
N SER A 342 16.83 21.47 0.70
CA SER A 342 16.55 20.65 -0.49
C SER A 342 15.77 19.40 -0.10
N ILE A 343 14.56 19.26 -0.65
CA ILE A 343 13.61 18.18 -0.32
C ILE A 343 13.41 17.31 -1.56
N SER A 344 13.69 16.01 -1.43
CA SER A 344 13.47 15.02 -2.48
C SER A 344 11.98 14.63 -2.52
N LEU A 345 11.30 14.93 -3.64
CA LEU A 345 9.89 14.57 -3.84
C LEU A 345 9.73 13.24 -4.59
N GLY A 346 10.77 12.78 -5.29
CA GLY A 346 10.75 11.56 -6.11
C GLY A 346 9.85 11.70 -7.33
N ASN A 347 8.97 10.73 -7.55
CA ASN A 347 8.05 10.71 -8.69
C ASN A 347 6.80 11.57 -8.43
N LEU A 348 6.42 12.40 -9.40
CA LEU A 348 5.19 13.18 -9.43
C LEU A 348 4.20 12.53 -10.40
N GLN A 349 2.93 12.38 -10.00
CA GLN A 349 1.88 11.75 -10.81
C GLN A 349 0.93 12.80 -11.41
N PHE A 350 0.39 12.51 -12.59
CA PHE A 350 -0.68 13.33 -13.19
C PHE A 350 -1.87 13.42 -12.24
N GLY A 351 -2.44 14.62 -12.06
CA GLY A 351 -3.64 14.85 -11.24
C GLY A 351 -3.48 14.56 -9.74
N GLN A 352 -2.25 14.41 -9.23
CA GLN A 352 -1.97 14.27 -7.80
C GLN A 352 -0.99 15.36 -7.37
N SER A 353 -1.44 16.27 -6.50
CA SER A 353 -0.57 17.27 -5.90
C SER A 353 0.45 16.64 -4.95
N ARG A 354 1.60 17.31 -4.78
CA ARG A 354 2.57 17.01 -3.74
C ARG A 354 2.74 18.24 -2.87
N ASP A 355 2.17 18.16 -1.67
CA ASP A 355 2.07 19.32 -0.78
C ASP A 355 2.93 19.11 0.47
N ILE A 356 3.89 19.97 0.73
CA ILE A 356 4.84 19.83 1.83
C ILE A 356 4.59 20.95 2.85
N TYR A 357 4.31 20.56 4.10
CA TYR A 357 4.23 21.49 5.21
C TYR A 357 5.61 21.62 5.85
N LEU A 358 6.00 22.86 6.12
CA LEU A 358 7.27 23.22 6.75
C LEU A 358 6.99 24.15 7.92
N GLN A 359 7.64 23.88 9.05
CA GLN A 359 7.58 24.76 10.21
C GLN A 359 8.55 25.92 10.00
N VAL A 360 8.09 27.13 10.30
CA VAL A 360 8.88 28.35 10.20
C VAL A 360 9.20 28.81 11.63
N LYS A 361 10.49 28.90 11.98
CA LYS A 361 10.95 29.52 13.22
C LYS A 361 11.61 30.85 12.89
N VAL A 362 11.05 31.92 13.44
CA VAL A 362 11.59 33.29 13.34
C VAL A 362 11.86 33.80 14.76
N PRO A 363 13.04 34.35 15.05
CA PRO A 363 13.28 35.07 16.30
C PRO A 363 12.27 36.21 16.47
N ALA A 364 11.64 36.31 17.66
CA ALA A 364 10.52 37.22 17.93
C ALA A 364 10.81 38.70 17.62
N ASP A 365 12.08 39.10 17.55
CA ASP A 365 12.54 40.49 17.42
C ASP A 365 12.79 40.93 15.96
N LEU A 366 12.62 40.05 14.97
CA LEU A 366 13.08 40.27 13.57
C LEU A 366 11.97 40.18 12.51
N VAL A 367 10.70 40.35 12.87
CA VAL A 367 9.57 40.43 11.92
C VAL A 367 9.64 41.74 11.13
N SER A 368 10.63 41.87 10.25
CA SER A 368 10.76 42.95 9.28
C SER A 368 10.15 42.54 7.94
N GLU A 369 9.64 43.53 7.21
CA GLU A 369 8.73 43.44 6.05
C GLU A 369 9.29 42.74 4.78
N LYS A 370 10.40 41.99 4.85
CA LYS A 370 11.11 41.45 3.67
C LYS A 370 11.65 40.02 3.81
N SER A 371 10.90 39.14 4.47
CA SER A 371 11.24 37.71 4.50
C SER A 371 10.53 36.97 3.37
N SER A 372 11.13 36.94 2.18
CA SER A 372 10.66 36.10 1.07
C SER A 372 11.35 34.74 1.05
N VAL A 373 10.61 33.73 0.60
CA VAL A 373 11.12 32.38 0.34
C VAL A 373 11.04 32.14 -1.15
N ILE A 374 12.16 31.73 -1.74
CA ILE A 374 12.24 31.35 -3.15
C ILE A 374 12.16 29.82 -3.22
N ALA A 375 11.15 29.29 -3.88
CA ALA A 375 11.04 27.86 -4.18
C ALA A 375 11.40 27.59 -5.63
N SER A 376 12.33 26.67 -5.85
CA SER A 376 12.72 26.14 -7.15
C SER A 376 12.46 24.64 -7.19
N LEU A 377 11.55 24.21 -8.05
CA LEU A 377 11.29 22.80 -8.34
C LEU A 377 12.09 22.37 -9.56
N GLU A 378 12.98 21.39 -9.38
CA GLU A 378 13.73 20.74 -10.46
C GLU A 378 13.16 19.34 -10.70
N TYR A 379 12.94 18.96 -11.96
CA TYR A 379 12.40 17.64 -12.29
C TYR A 379 12.76 17.21 -13.72
N SER A 380 12.74 15.89 -13.98
CA SER A 380 12.92 15.33 -15.33
C SER A 380 11.64 14.67 -15.80
N ARG A 381 11.26 14.89 -17.07
CA ARG A 381 10.18 14.17 -17.76
C ARG A 381 10.70 12.91 -18.46
N MET A 382 11.71 12.27 -17.87
CA MET A 382 12.38 11.09 -18.44
C MET A 382 13.03 11.38 -19.80
N THR A 383 13.41 12.63 -20.02
CA THR A 383 14.11 13.15 -21.21
C THR A 383 15.46 13.76 -20.79
N SER A 384 16.33 14.07 -21.75
CA SER A 384 17.62 14.72 -21.48
C SER A 384 17.48 16.11 -20.85
N SER A 385 16.37 16.79 -21.14
CA SER A 385 16.07 18.12 -20.59
C SER A 385 15.66 18.03 -19.12
N LEU A 386 16.28 18.87 -18.30
CA LEU A 386 15.88 19.14 -16.92
C LEU A 386 14.96 20.36 -16.91
N TYR A 387 13.81 20.24 -16.26
CA TYR A 387 12.85 21.32 -16.13
C TYR A 387 13.01 21.97 -14.77
N ARG A 388 12.99 23.31 -14.74
CA ARG A 388 13.00 24.10 -13.51
C ARG A 388 11.79 25.02 -13.48
N LYS A 389 11.12 25.09 -12.33
CA LYS A 389 10.05 26.06 -12.06
C LYS A 389 10.37 26.79 -10.77
N THR A 390 10.46 28.12 -10.86
CA THR A 390 10.74 28.97 -9.70
C THR A 390 9.54 29.84 -9.37
N THR A 391 9.29 30.05 -8.08
CA THR A 391 8.36 31.04 -7.55
C THR A 391 8.96 31.67 -6.30
N GLU A 392 8.56 32.91 -6.03
CA GLU A 392 8.94 33.63 -4.81
C GLU A 392 7.66 34.03 -4.08
N GLN A 393 7.67 33.90 -2.75
CA GLN A 393 6.53 34.29 -1.91
C GLN A 393 7.02 34.98 -0.64
N SER A 394 6.45 36.14 -0.33
CA SER A 394 6.66 36.79 0.96
C SER A 394 5.90 36.06 2.06
N LEU A 395 6.54 35.80 3.20
CA LEU A 395 5.92 35.18 4.37
C LEU A 395 4.80 36.04 4.99
N SER A 396 4.79 37.35 4.73
CA SER A 396 3.72 38.25 5.18
C SER A 396 2.47 38.22 4.30
N SER A 397 2.52 37.53 3.15
CA SER A 397 1.37 37.47 2.25
C SER A 397 0.30 36.53 2.77
N PRO A 398 -0.98 36.93 2.74
CA PRO A 398 -2.06 36.05 3.16
C PRO A 398 -2.16 34.83 2.23
N THR A 399 -2.37 33.65 2.81
CA THR A 399 -2.62 32.43 2.04
C THR A 399 -4.01 32.44 1.40
N THR A 400 -4.09 31.83 0.22
CA THR A 400 -5.33 31.57 -0.50
C THR A 400 -5.88 30.16 -0.26
N LEU A 401 -5.18 29.33 0.51
CA LEU A 401 -5.63 27.95 0.80
C LEU A 401 -6.80 27.95 1.78
N PRO A 402 -7.82 27.09 1.57
CA PRO A 402 -8.88 26.88 2.54
C PRO A 402 -8.34 26.39 3.89
N GLU A 403 -8.97 26.81 4.99
CA GLU A 403 -8.58 26.37 6.34
C GLU A 403 -8.64 24.85 6.51
N SER A 404 -9.57 24.16 5.83
CA SER A 404 -9.67 22.70 5.84
C SER A 404 -8.46 22.03 5.17
N GLU A 405 -7.92 22.62 4.10
CA GLU A 405 -6.73 22.10 3.41
C GLU A 405 -5.47 22.32 4.25
N ILE A 406 -5.34 23.48 4.88
CA ILE A 406 -4.26 23.77 5.84
C ILE A 406 -4.32 22.75 6.99
N ALA A 407 -5.49 22.57 7.60
CA ALA A 407 -5.70 21.61 8.68
C ALA A 407 -5.33 20.17 8.27
N TYR A 408 -5.64 19.77 7.04
CA TYR A 408 -5.29 18.47 6.50
C TYR A 408 -3.77 18.27 6.42
N HIS A 409 -3.02 19.22 5.84
CA HIS A 409 -1.57 19.06 5.69
C HIS A 409 -0.82 19.13 7.01
N LEU A 410 -1.25 20.00 7.94
CA LEU A 410 -0.71 20.05 9.30
C LEU A 410 -0.94 18.72 10.03
N SER A 411 -2.18 18.23 9.99
CA SER A 411 -2.56 16.96 10.60
C SER A 411 -1.76 15.79 10.03
N ARG A 412 -1.65 15.71 8.70
CA ARG A 412 -0.85 14.69 8.02
C ARG A 412 0.62 14.76 8.45
N SER A 413 1.20 15.96 8.53
CA SER A 413 2.58 16.10 8.96
C SER A 413 2.80 15.64 10.40
N GLN A 414 1.88 15.98 11.32
CA GLN A 414 1.97 15.54 12.71
C GLN A 414 1.84 14.01 12.83
N ILE A 415 0.97 13.38 12.03
CA ILE A 415 0.86 11.92 11.93
C ILE A 415 2.17 11.31 11.42
N CYS A 416 2.74 11.86 10.35
CA CYS A 416 4.03 11.39 9.82
C CYS A 416 5.14 11.49 10.87
N SER A 417 5.26 12.62 11.56
CA SER A 417 6.21 12.81 12.66
C SER A 417 6.05 11.76 13.77
N TYR A 418 4.81 11.54 14.20
CA TYR A 418 4.50 10.55 15.22
C TYR A 418 4.88 9.14 14.78
N LEU A 419 4.51 8.72 13.57
CA LEU A 419 4.87 7.41 13.02
C LEU A 419 6.38 7.25 12.82
N SER A 420 7.07 8.30 12.38
CA SER A 420 8.53 8.31 12.27
C SER A 420 9.20 8.10 13.62
N SER A 421 8.62 8.61 14.71
CA SER A 421 9.12 8.42 16.07
C SER A 421 9.00 6.98 16.60
N ILE A 422 8.25 6.13 15.90
CA ILE A 422 8.09 4.69 16.19
C ILE A 422 9.05 3.85 15.35
N ILE A 423 9.57 4.42 14.25
CA ILE A 423 10.46 3.74 13.31
C ILE A 423 11.69 4.62 13.08
N PRO A 424 12.47 4.93 14.14
CA PRO A 424 13.63 5.81 14.04
C PRO A 424 14.71 5.26 13.09
N LEU A 425 15.61 6.14 12.68
CA LEU A 425 16.84 5.77 11.99
C LEU A 425 17.90 5.32 13.00
N ARG A 426 18.58 4.22 12.68
CA ARG A 426 19.80 3.77 13.36
C ARG A 426 21.01 4.59 12.88
N GLU A 427 22.15 4.41 13.54
CA GLU A 427 23.43 5.06 13.17
C GLU A 427 23.91 4.73 11.75
N ASP A 428 23.55 3.55 11.23
CA ASP A 428 23.84 3.12 9.86
C ASP A 428 22.84 3.67 8.82
N GLY A 429 21.86 4.48 9.25
CA GLY A 429 20.81 5.06 8.42
C GLY A 429 19.71 4.07 8.04
N GLU A 430 19.67 2.87 8.63
CA GLU A 430 18.56 1.94 8.47
C GLU A 430 17.43 2.28 9.44
N HIS A 431 16.19 2.33 8.96
CA HIS A 431 15.01 2.40 9.81
C HIS A 431 14.87 1.13 10.66
N GLU A 432 14.53 1.27 11.93
CA GLU A 432 14.22 0.15 12.83
C GLU A 432 12.99 0.48 13.65
N ALA A 433 11.93 -0.33 13.50
CA ALA A 433 10.74 -0.18 14.33
C ALA A 433 11.09 -0.50 15.79
N LEU A 434 10.56 0.28 16.73
CA LEU A 434 10.69 -0.02 18.15
C LEU A 434 10.25 -1.46 18.42
N SER A 435 10.97 -2.18 19.27
CA SER A 435 10.64 -3.57 19.60
C SER A 435 9.30 -3.69 20.34
N GLU A 436 8.99 -2.69 21.17
CA GLU A 436 7.75 -2.59 21.95
C GLU A 436 7.27 -1.13 21.97
N ILE A 437 5.96 -0.96 22.12
CA ILE A 437 5.33 0.36 22.24
C ILE A 437 5.13 0.69 23.71
N SER A 438 5.76 1.76 24.18
CA SER A 438 5.60 2.20 25.57
C SER A 438 4.23 2.83 25.83
N PRO A 439 3.71 2.78 27.07
CA PRO A 439 2.48 3.48 27.44
C PRO A 439 2.50 4.97 27.10
N GLN A 440 3.66 5.62 27.23
CA GLN A 440 3.83 7.04 26.89
C GLN A 440 3.60 7.31 25.40
N LYS A 441 4.00 6.40 24.50
CA LYS A 441 3.72 6.53 23.07
C LYS A 441 2.22 6.41 22.78
N ILE A 442 1.50 5.57 23.52
CA ILE A 442 0.04 5.42 23.40
C ILE A 442 -0.66 6.69 23.89
N GLU A 443 -0.26 7.25 25.04
CA GLU A 443 -0.79 8.51 25.56
C GLU A 443 -0.52 9.69 24.60
N THR A 444 0.67 9.70 24.00
CA THR A 444 1.04 10.68 22.96
C THR A 444 0.13 10.55 21.73
N LEU A 445 -0.22 9.33 21.31
CA LEU A 445 -1.17 9.09 20.22
C LEU A 445 -2.57 9.61 20.57
N GLU A 446 -3.05 9.35 21.78
CA GLU A 446 -4.37 9.78 22.22
C GLU A 446 -4.48 11.31 22.30
N THR A 447 -3.42 11.96 22.80
CA THR A 447 -3.29 13.42 22.81
C THR A 447 -3.25 13.97 21.38
N LEU A 448 -2.43 13.37 20.52
CA LEU A 448 -2.36 13.73 19.10
C LEU A 448 -3.75 13.65 18.44
N ILE A 449 -4.46 12.52 18.57
CA ILE A 449 -5.80 12.34 17.98
C ILE A 449 -6.77 13.45 18.40
N LYS A 450 -6.70 13.88 19.66
CA LYS A 450 -7.56 14.93 20.22
C LYS A 450 -7.23 16.31 19.66
N ASP A 451 -5.94 16.60 19.50
CA ASP A 451 -5.44 17.94 19.20
C ASP A 451 -5.21 18.19 17.70
N LEU A 452 -5.35 17.15 16.85
CA LEU A 452 -5.19 17.27 15.41
C LEU A 452 -6.13 18.34 14.80
N PRO A 453 -5.60 19.29 14.00
CA PRO A 453 -6.42 20.29 13.32
C PRO A 453 -7.57 19.70 12.47
N ALA A 454 -7.39 18.50 11.92
CA ALA A 454 -8.39 17.79 11.12
C ALA A 454 -9.71 17.52 11.86
N GLN A 455 -9.69 17.46 13.20
CA GLN A 455 -10.90 17.29 14.02
C GLN A 455 -11.89 18.45 13.83
N LYS A 456 -11.41 19.65 13.47
CA LYS A 456 -12.26 20.82 13.22
C LYS A 456 -13.10 20.69 11.94
N PHE A 457 -12.73 19.78 11.03
CA PHE A 457 -13.33 19.61 9.71
C PHE A 457 -13.84 18.18 9.45
N PRO A 458 -14.78 17.64 10.27
CA PRO A 458 -15.21 16.25 10.18
C PRO A 458 -16.01 15.91 8.90
N ASN A 459 -16.54 16.94 8.23
CA ASN A 459 -17.29 16.79 6.98
C ASN A 459 -16.40 16.84 5.73
N ASP A 460 -15.15 17.29 5.87
CA ASP A 460 -14.19 17.28 4.78
C ASP A 460 -13.63 15.86 4.59
N PRO A 461 -13.72 15.26 3.38
CA PRO A 461 -13.29 13.87 3.16
C PRO A 461 -11.82 13.62 3.48
N LYS A 462 -10.94 14.57 3.16
CA LYS A 462 -9.49 14.44 3.38
C LYS A 462 -9.17 14.46 4.87
N ASN A 463 -9.70 15.43 5.62
CA ASN A 463 -9.53 15.51 7.07
C ASN A 463 -10.13 14.31 7.80
N LYS A 464 -11.36 13.92 7.43
CA LYS A 464 -12.02 12.75 8.00
C LYS A 464 -11.19 11.48 7.80
N SER A 465 -10.58 11.31 6.63
CA SER A 465 -9.77 10.13 6.31
C SER A 465 -8.59 9.94 7.26
N LEU A 466 -7.91 11.03 7.66
CA LEU A 466 -6.77 10.97 8.58
C LEU A 466 -7.19 10.51 9.98
N ILE A 467 -8.33 11.02 10.47
CA ILE A 467 -8.88 10.61 11.77
C ILE A 467 -9.31 9.13 11.71
N GLU A 468 -9.89 8.71 10.59
CA GLU A 468 -10.28 7.32 10.39
C GLU A 468 -9.09 6.36 10.33
N ASP A 469 -7.94 6.75 9.76
CA ASP A 469 -6.70 5.94 9.79
C ASP A 469 -6.19 5.75 11.22
N LEU A 470 -6.28 6.80 12.04
CA LEU A 470 -5.81 6.80 13.42
C LEU A 470 -6.70 5.98 14.34
N SER A 471 -8.00 6.29 14.37
CA SER A 471 -8.93 5.78 15.38
C SER A 471 -10.36 5.55 14.86
N GLY A 472 -10.53 5.31 13.56
CA GLY A 472 -11.84 4.96 13.01
C GLY A 472 -12.33 3.59 13.48
N ASP A 473 -13.66 3.40 13.46
CA ASP A 473 -14.28 2.10 13.74
C ASP A 473 -13.80 1.02 12.76
N GLN A 474 -13.65 -0.21 13.25
CA GLN A 474 -13.22 -1.33 12.41
C GLN A 474 -14.10 -1.45 11.16
N PRO A 475 -13.50 -1.62 9.96
CA PRO A 475 -12.12 -2.03 9.69
C PRO A 475 -11.08 -0.89 9.61
N LYS A 476 -11.43 0.35 9.96
CA LYS A 476 -10.52 1.50 9.99
C LYS A 476 -9.71 1.51 11.29
N GLY A 477 -8.97 2.59 11.58
CA GLY A 477 -8.26 2.78 12.85
C GLY A 477 -7.06 1.84 13.05
N GLN A 478 -6.43 1.41 11.96
CA GLN A 478 -5.37 0.41 12.01
C GLN A 478 -4.14 0.89 12.79
N ILE A 479 -3.89 2.20 12.86
CA ILE A 479 -2.79 2.75 13.66
C ILE A 479 -3.04 2.50 15.16
N SER A 480 -4.20 2.91 15.69
CA SER A 480 -4.54 2.62 17.10
C SER A 480 -4.61 1.13 17.38
N LEU A 481 -5.15 0.33 16.45
CA LEU A 481 -5.26 -1.11 16.60
C LEU A 481 -3.88 -1.78 16.68
N ALA A 482 -2.94 -1.35 15.83
CA ALA A 482 -1.56 -1.82 15.86
C ALA A 482 -0.87 -1.45 17.17
N LEU A 483 -0.98 -0.19 17.60
CA LEU A 483 -0.18 0.33 18.72
C LEU A 483 -0.73 -0.04 20.10
N LYS A 484 -2.05 -0.21 20.25
CA LYS A 484 -2.68 -0.56 21.54
C LYS A 484 -2.65 -2.05 21.86
N ASN A 485 -2.36 -2.92 20.88
CA ASN A 485 -2.28 -4.36 21.08
C ASN A 485 -0.86 -4.86 20.74
N PRO A 486 -0.08 -5.28 21.76
CA PRO A 486 1.30 -5.76 21.55
C PRO A 486 1.42 -6.91 20.56
N GLU A 487 0.48 -7.86 20.55
CA GLU A 487 0.49 -8.98 19.61
C GLU A 487 0.29 -8.50 18.17
N TYR A 488 -0.56 -7.50 17.96
CA TYR A 488 -0.82 -6.92 16.64
C TYR A 488 0.35 -6.07 16.17
N TYR A 489 0.93 -5.28 17.08
CA TYR A 489 2.14 -4.53 16.79
C TYR A 489 3.24 -5.45 16.29
N THR A 490 3.63 -6.45 17.07
CA THR A 490 4.72 -7.38 16.74
C THR A 490 4.42 -8.22 15.51
N LYS A 491 3.16 -8.62 15.30
CA LYS A 491 2.79 -9.46 14.16
C LYS A 491 2.77 -8.70 12.84
N TRP A 492 2.16 -7.52 12.80
CA TRP A 492 1.93 -6.81 11.54
C TRP A 492 2.11 -5.29 11.64
N GLY A 493 1.91 -4.68 12.81
CA GLY A 493 2.09 -3.24 13.02
C GLY A 493 3.50 -2.75 12.67
N VAL A 494 4.54 -3.50 13.07
CA VAL A 494 5.96 -3.23 12.77
C VAL A 494 6.29 -3.19 11.27
N HIS A 495 5.42 -3.73 10.41
CA HIS A 495 5.61 -3.74 8.95
C HIS A 495 4.61 -2.83 8.24
N TYR A 496 3.38 -2.75 8.76
CA TYR A 496 2.31 -1.91 8.24
C TYR A 496 2.59 -0.41 8.45
N LEU A 497 2.98 0.02 9.65
CA LEU A 497 3.20 1.44 9.95
C LEU A 497 4.28 2.09 9.06
N PRO A 498 5.43 1.43 8.78
CA PRO A 498 6.40 1.92 7.79
C PRO A 498 5.81 2.12 6.39
N SER A 499 4.95 1.20 5.94
CA SER A 499 4.28 1.27 4.63
C SER A 499 3.29 2.43 4.58
N LEU A 500 2.54 2.67 5.66
CA LEU A 500 1.59 3.78 5.77
C LEU A 500 2.31 5.14 5.84
N LEU A 501 3.38 5.23 6.64
CA LEU A 501 4.21 6.43 6.73
C LEU A 501 4.76 6.83 5.35
N ASN A 502 5.27 5.87 4.58
CA ASN A 502 5.75 6.14 3.22
C ASN A 502 4.61 6.64 2.30
N ALA A 503 3.41 6.08 2.42
CA ALA A 503 2.24 6.52 1.65
C ALA A 503 1.84 7.97 1.94
N HIS A 504 1.80 8.39 3.22
CA HIS A 504 1.48 9.78 3.57
C HIS A 504 2.60 10.75 3.23
N THR A 505 3.86 10.38 3.44
CA THR A 505 5.01 11.24 3.14
C THR A 505 5.10 11.50 1.63
N ARG A 506 4.90 10.47 0.81
CA ARG A 506 4.90 10.56 -0.65
C ARG A 506 3.52 10.83 -1.26
N GLN A 507 2.46 10.96 -0.47
CA GLN A 507 1.09 11.23 -0.96
C GLN A 507 0.67 10.33 -2.13
N ILE A 508 0.85 9.03 -1.94
CA ILE A 508 0.53 8.01 -2.94
C ILE A 508 -0.47 7.00 -2.39
N CYS A 509 -1.38 6.55 -3.23
CA CYS A 509 -2.29 5.48 -2.86
C CYS A 509 -1.56 4.14 -3.04
N ASN A 510 -1.24 3.44 -1.95
CA ASN A 510 -0.57 2.13 -1.98
C ASN A 510 -1.50 0.96 -1.62
N THR A 511 -2.76 1.23 -1.28
CA THR A 511 -3.70 0.24 -0.73
C THR A 511 -5.15 0.70 -0.85
N PHE A 512 -6.08 -0.27 -0.96
CA PHE A 512 -7.54 -0.05 -0.90
C PHE A 512 -8.08 -0.09 0.54
N LYS A 513 -7.24 -0.39 1.53
CA LYS A 513 -7.69 -0.63 2.91
C LYS A 513 -7.83 0.67 3.71
N ASP A 514 -6.90 1.59 3.50
CA ASP A 514 -6.65 2.69 4.43
C ASP A 514 -7.27 4.00 3.90
N PRO A 515 -8.24 4.59 4.63
CA PRO A 515 -8.95 5.82 4.23
C PRO A 515 -8.08 6.97 3.73
N GLY A 516 -6.96 7.27 4.39
CA GLY A 516 -6.08 8.37 4.01
C GLY A 516 -5.36 8.14 2.69
N PRO A 517 -4.64 7.02 2.52
CA PRO A 517 -4.06 6.64 1.23
C PRO A 517 -5.06 6.61 0.07
N LEU A 518 -6.33 6.25 0.33
CA LEU A 518 -7.40 6.29 -0.67
C LEU A 518 -7.74 7.70 -1.19
N GLN A 519 -7.32 8.77 -0.50
CA GLN A 519 -7.51 10.14 -0.96
C GLN A 519 -6.46 10.57 -2.00
N TYR A 520 -5.39 9.80 -2.20
CA TYR A 520 -4.38 10.10 -3.21
C TYR A 520 -4.77 9.49 -4.56
N GLY A 521 -4.61 10.26 -5.64
CA GLY A 521 -4.95 9.87 -7.00
C GLY A 521 -6.44 9.91 -7.33
N VAL A 522 -7.30 10.40 -6.41
CA VAL A 522 -8.76 10.50 -6.63
C VAL A 522 -9.13 11.45 -7.76
N ASP A 523 -8.32 12.49 -7.97
CA ASP A 523 -8.49 13.47 -9.04
C ASP A 523 -7.71 13.08 -10.32
N SER A 524 -6.93 12.00 -10.27
CA SER A 524 -6.12 11.52 -11.40
C SER A 524 -6.89 10.51 -12.24
N LEU A 525 -7.47 11.00 -13.35
CA LEU A 525 -8.19 10.15 -14.30
C LEU A 525 -7.29 9.05 -14.90
N LEU A 526 -6.02 9.36 -15.16
CA LEU A 526 -5.06 8.40 -15.69
C LEU A 526 -4.73 7.29 -14.68
N PHE A 527 -4.46 7.66 -13.43
CA PHE A 527 -4.22 6.69 -12.35
C PHE A 527 -5.42 5.75 -12.16
N ILE A 528 -6.64 6.30 -12.10
CA ILE A 528 -7.87 5.53 -11.96
C ILE A 528 -8.04 4.54 -13.13
N ALA A 529 -7.81 4.99 -14.36
CA ALA A 529 -7.90 4.14 -15.55
C ALA A 529 -6.85 3.01 -15.55
N CYS A 530 -5.61 3.32 -15.18
CA CYS A 530 -4.53 2.32 -15.07
C CYS A 530 -4.85 1.29 -13.99
N ARG A 531 -5.27 1.74 -12.81
CA ARG A 531 -5.68 0.88 -11.68
C ARG A 531 -6.80 -0.08 -12.09
N ASP A 532 -7.86 0.44 -12.70
CA ASP A 532 -9.01 -0.38 -13.10
C ASP A 532 -8.64 -1.43 -14.17
N ARG A 533 -7.69 -1.11 -15.06
CA ARG A 533 -7.16 -2.05 -16.06
C ARG A 533 -6.32 -3.15 -15.41
N LEU A 534 -5.45 -2.78 -14.48
CA LEU A 534 -4.62 -3.70 -13.68
C LEU A 534 -5.47 -4.61 -12.81
N ASP A 535 -6.50 -4.10 -12.13
CA ASP A 535 -7.47 -4.90 -11.37
C ASP A 535 -8.18 -5.92 -12.26
N ASN A 536 -8.61 -5.48 -13.46
CA ASN A 536 -9.26 -6.35 -14.43
C ASN A 536 -8.31 -7.46 -14.94
N ALA A 537 -7.05 -7.13 -15.19
CA ALA A 537 -6.03 -8.10 -15.56
C ALA A 537 -5.79 -9.12 -14.43
N PHE A 538 -5.62 -8.66 -13.20
CA PHE A 538 -5.44 -9.50 -12.01
C PHE A 538 -6.60 -10.50 -11.84
N ASP A 539 -7.83 -10.02 -11.97
CA ASP A 539 -9.05 -10.82 -11.79
C ASP A 539 -9.26 -11.92 -12.84
N ASN A 540 -8.85 -11.64 -14.08
CA ASN A 540 -9.10 -12.53 -15.22
C ASN A 540 -7.92 -13.47 -15.52
N LEU A 541 -6.75 -13.21 -14.95
CA LEU A 541 -5.63 -14.14 -15.05
C LEU A 541 -5.95 -15.47 -14.35
N PRO A 542 -5.53 -16.61 -14.94
CA PRO A 542 -5.72 -17.90 -14.31
C PRO A 542 -4.95 -17.95 -13.00
N ALA A 543 -5.60 -18.47 -11.96
CA ALA A 543 -4.99 -18.63 -10.64
C ALA A 543 -3.69 -19.44 -10.73
N PRO A 544 -2.68 -19.09 -9.91
CA PRO A 544 -1.42 -19.81 -9.89
C PRO A 544 -1.67 -21.28 -9.51
N THR A 545 -0.87 -22.17 -10.10
CA THR A 545 -0.89 -23.59 -9.74
C THR A 545 -0.18 -23.75 -8.39
N PRO A 546 -0.85 -24.27 -7.34
CA PRO A 546 -0.25 -24.37 -6.01
C PRO A 546 1.03 -25.21 -5.98
N SER A 547 2.17 -24.66 -5.56
CA SER A 547 3.42 -25.42 -5.50
C SER A 547 3.48 -26.39 -4.30
N ASN A 548 2.71 -26.13 -3.23
CA ASN A 548 2.70 -26.91 -1.97
C ASN A 548 1.48 -27.82 -1.84
N HIS A 549 1.13 -28.55 -2.90
CA HIS A 549 -0.05 -29.43 -2.94
C HIS A 549 -0.12 -30.49 -1.83
N MET A 550 1.02 -30.95 -1.31
CA MET A 550 1.07 -32.00 -0.27
C MET A 550 0.75 -31.50 1.14
N VAL A 551 0.97 -30.19 1.39
CA VAL A 551 0.70 -29.54 2.69
C VAL A 551 -0.64 -28.79 2.67
N ALA A 552 -1.30 -28.72 1.51
CA ALA A 552 -2.58 -28.07 1.33
C ALA A 552 -3.66 -28.78 2.14
N THR A 553 -4.26 -28.07 3.09
CA THR A 553 -5.45 -28.54 3.82
C THR A 553 -6.72 -28.44 2.96
N HIS A 554 -6.60 -27.95 1.72
CA HIS A 554 -7.67 -27.76 0.76
C HIS A 554 -7.31 -28.18 -0.69
N ARG A 555 -8.18 -28.95 -1.36
CA ARG A 555 -8.02 -29.46 -2.74
C ARG A 555 -9.11 -28.95 -3.71
N GLY A 556 -9.19 -27.64 -3.95
CA GLY A 556 -10.17 -27.02 -4.87
C GLY A 556 -9.53 -26.03 -5.85
N ARG A 557 -10.18 -25.76 -7.00
CA ARG A 557 -9.73 -24.73 -7.97
C ARG A 557 -9.86 -23.34 -7.35
N ILE A 558 -8.75 -22.64 -7.23
CA ILE A 558 -8.64 -21.26 -6.75
C ILE A 558 -9.07 -20.31 -7.88
N LYS A 559 -9.84 -19.25 -7.57
CA LYS A 559 -10.16 -18.17 -8.52
C LYS A 559 -9.55 -16.88 -8.01
N MET A 560 -8.78 -16.16 -8.83
CA MET A 560 -8.11 -14.94 -8.37
C MET A 560 -9.08 -13.83 -7.96
N SER A 561 -10.21 -13.75 -8.66
CA SER A 561 -11.29 -12.84 -8.27
C SER A 561 -11.69 -13.00 -6.80
N SER A 562 -11.62 -14.19 -6.17
CA SER A 562 -11.99 -14.34 -4.74
C SER A 562 -11.03 -13.65 -3.77
N TYR A 563 -9.80 -13.37 -4.18
CA TYR A 563 -8.85 -12.56 -3.41
C TYR A 563 -9.04 -11.06 -3.65
N ASN A 564 -9.77 -10.67 -4.71
CA ASN A 564 -10.02 -9.28 -5.11
C ASN A 564 -11.53 -8.93 -5.13
N THR A 565 -12.37 -9.60 -4.33
CA THR A 565 -13.83 -9.39 -4.36
C THR A 565 -14.33 -8.52 -3.22
N SER A 566 -14.79 -7.32 -3.57
CA SER A 566 -15.60 -6.45 -2.70
C SER A 566 -17.12 -6.60 -2.87
N SER A 567 -17.65 -7.60 -3.62
CA SER A 567 -19.12 -7.67 -3.82
C SER A 567 -19.76 -9.01 -4.19
N GLY A 568 -20.66 -9.43 -3.30
CA GLY A 568 -21.84 -10.28 -3.51
C GLY A 568 -22.80 -10.10 -2.32
N VAL A 569 -24.13 -10.04 -2.54
CA VAL A 569 -25.15 -9.82 -1.48
C VAL A 569 -26.04 -11.06 -1.30
N CYS A 570 -25.61 -12.06 -0.52
CA CYS A 570 -26.38 -13.30 -0.38
C CYS A 570 -26.27 -13.95 1.03
N PHE A 571 -27.29 -14.74 1.38
CA PHE A 571 -27.37 -15.54 2.61
C PHE A 571 -27.17 -17.03 2.35
N ILE A 572 -26.73 -17.82 3.32
CA ILE A 572 -26.64 -19.28 3.16
C ILE A 572 -28.02 -19.96 3.11
N ALA A 573 -28.08 -21.18 2.57
CA ALA A 573 -29.32 -21.92 2.38
C ALA A 573 -30.17 -22.17 3.66
N SER A 574 -29.50 -22.30 4.81
CA SER A 574 -30.14 -22.61 6.09
C SER A 574 -30.59 -21.38 6.87
N THR A 575 -30.30 -20.16 6.41
CA THR A 575 -30.65 -18.91 7.11
C THR A 575 -32.16 -18.86 7.40
N PRO A 576 -32.58 -18.77 8.68
CA PRO A 576 -33.99 -18.70 9.02
C PRO A 576 -34.56 -17.31 8.71
N VAL A 577 -35.65 -17.26 7.95
CA VAL A 577 -36.41 -16.05 7.60
C VAL A 577 -37.75 -16.07 8.31
N VAL A 578 -38.14 -14.94 8.91
CA VAL A 578 -39.45 -14.80 9.59
C VAL A 578 -40.54 -14.46 8.56
N LEU A 579 -41.56 -15.32 8.49
CA LEU A 579 -42.76 -15.09 7.68
C LEU A 579 -43.68 -14.07 8.36
N ALA A 580 -44.60 -13.49 7.60
CA ALA A 580 -45.62 -12.59 8.15
C ALA A 580 -46.48 -13.23 9.26
N SER A 581 -46.58 -14.57 9.27
CA SER A 581 -47.26 -15.34 10.31
C SER A 581 -46.44 -15.54 11.59
N GLY A 582 -45.23 -14.97 11.69
CA GLY A 582 -44.27 -15.20 12.78
C GLY A 582 -43.48 -16.52 12.69
N ARG A 583 -43.85 -17.42 11.77
CA ARG A 583 -43.15 -18.71 11.58
C ARG A 583 -41.79 -18.49 10.93
N LYS A 584 -40.74 -19.14 11.45
CA LYS A 584 -39.38 -19.14 10.87
C LYS A 584 -39.23 -20.27 9.86
N VAL A 585 -38.75 -19.97 8.64
CA VAL A 585 -38.46 -20.97 7.60
C VAL A 585 -37.08 -20.75 6.99
N PRO A 586 -36.35 -21.80 6.56
CA PRO A 586 -35.07 -21.61 5.89
C PRO A 586 -35.21 -20.84 4.56
N ILE A 587 -34.30 -19.92 4.25
CA ILE A 587 -34.40 -19.05 3.05
C ILE A 587 -34.50 -19.86 1.74
N LYS A 588 -33.91 -21.06 1.68
CA LYS A 588 -34.02 -21.98 0.54
C LYS A 588 -35.45 -22.43 0.21
N THR A 589 -36.39 -22.32 1.16
CA THR A 589 -37.79 -22.72 0.97
C THR A 589 -38.68 -21.58 0.47
N LEU A 590 -38.19 -20.33 0.48
CA LEU A 590 -38.95 -19.19 -0.04
C LEU A 590 -39.29 -19.38 -1.51
N ARG A 591 -40.54 -19.10 -1.86
CA ARG A 591 -41.08 -19.16 -3.21
C ARG A 591 -41.87 -17.89 -3.50
N ARG A 592 -42.11 -17.62 -4.77
CA ARG A 592 -42.95 -16.50 -5.19
C ARG A 592 -44.31 -16.59 -4.49
N GLY A 593 -44.77 -15.45 -3.98
CA GLY A 593 -46.06 -15.31 -3.30
C GLY A 593 -46.03 -15.49 -1.79
N VAL A 594 -44.96 -16.07 -1.21
CA VAL A 594 -44.76 -16.17 0.24
C VAL A 594 -44.61 -14.78 0.85
N THR A 595 -45.29 -14.51 1.96
CA THR A 595 -45.24 -13.22 2.66
C THR A 595 -44.25 -13.27 3.83
N VAL A 596 -43.28 -12.37 3.83
CA VAL A 596 -42.21 -12.24 4.85
C VAL A 596 -42.40 -10.97 5.67
N GLN A 597 -41.84 -10.96 6.87
CA GLN A 597 -41.82 -9.77 7.73
C GLN A 597 -40.76 -8.78 7.22
N THR A 598 -41.12 -7.50 7.13
CA THR A 598 -40.20 -6.38 6.84
C THR A 598 -40.38 -5.27 7.88
N PRO A 599 -39.43 -4.35 8.06
CA PRO A 599 -39.55 -3.21 8.98
C PRO A 599 -40.80 -2.36 8.73
N SER A 600 -41.23 -2.18 7.48
CA SER A 600 -42.44 -1.42 7.11
C SER A 600 -43.67 -2.32 6.87
N GLY A 601 -43.70 -3.50 7.47
CA GLY A 601 -44.84 -4.44 7.44
C GLY A 601 -44.69 -5.62 6.46
N PRO A 602 -45.66 -6.53 6.41
CA PRO A 602 -45.57 -7.76 5.60
C PRO A 602 -45.41 -7.50 4.10
N ARG A 603 -44.55 -8.27 3.42
CA ARG A 603 -44.37 -8.19 1.95
C ARG A 603 -44.21 -9.51 1.26
N ARG A 604 -44.71 -9.60 0.02
CA ARG A 604 -44.64 -10.81 -0.80
C ARG A 604 -43.30 -10.94 -1.50
N VAL A 605 -42.76 -12.15 -1.52
CA VAL A 605 -41.58 -12.53 -2.31
C VAL A 605 -41.97 -12.60 -3.79
N VAL A 606 -41.26 -11.88 -4.64
CA VAL A 606 -41.43 -11.89 -6.10
C VAL A 606 -40.52 -12.92 -6.74
N ALA A 607 -39.25 -12.95 -6.33
CA ALA A 607 -38.27 -13.90 -6.81
C ALA A 607 -37.21 -14.22 -5.75
N VAL A 608 -36.58 -15.38 -5.90
CA VAL A 608 -35.42 -15.79 -5.10
C VAL A 608 -34.30 -16.17 -6.06
N LEU A 609 -33.17 -15.47 -5.96
CA LEU A 609 -31.95 -15.79 -6.68
C LEU A 609 -31.18 -16.84 -5.89
N LYS A 610 -30.91 -17.99 -6.51
CA LYS A 610 -30.07 -19.06 -5.97
C LYS A 610 -28.75 -19.10 -6.75
N THR A 611 -27.63 -19.00 -6.05
CA THR A 611 -26.28 -19.05 -6.66
C THR A 611 -25.47 -20.16 -6.01
N PRO A 612 -25.05 -21.20 -6.75
CA PRO A 612 -24.13 -22.21 -6.23
C PRO A 612 -22.76 -21.57 -5.95
N VAL A 613 -22.19 -21.86 -4.78
CA VAL A 613 -20.86 -21.41 -4.40
C VAL A 613 -20.05 -22.54 -3.79
N HIS A 614 -18.73 -22.44 -3.91
CA HIS A 614 -17.80 -23.41 -3.39
C HIS A 614 -16.75 -22.70 -2.55
N ARG A 615 -16.72 -23.00 -1.25
CA ARG A 615 -15.82 -22.40 -0.25
C ARG A 615 -15.79 -20.87 -0.28
N GLU A 616 -16.96 -20.29 -0.43
CA GLU A 616 -17.15 -18.85 -0.34
C GLU A 616 -16.81 -18.37 1.07
N ILE A 617 -16.10 -17.25 1.17
CA ILE A 617 -15.88 -16.58 2.45
C ILE A 617 -17.19 -15.89 2.84
N MET A 618 -17.70 -16.24 4.00
CA MET A 618 -18.89 -15.66 4.62
C MET A 618 -18.51 -15.04 5.96
N CYS A 619 -19.40 -14.23 6.51
CA CYS A 619 -19.29 -13.60 7.81
C CYS A 619 -20.39 -14.13 8.72
N ARG A 620 -20.06 -14.42 9.98
CA ARG A 620 -21.04 -14.80 11.00
C ARG A 620 -21.37 -13.63 11.92
N VAL A 621 -22.62 -13.18 11.90
CA VAL A 621 -23.15 -12.11 12.74
C VAL A 621 -24.29 -12.70 13.59
N GLY A 622 -24.01 -13.02 14.86
CA GLY A 622 -24.91 -13.85 15.66
C GLY A 622 -25.16 -15.22 15.00
N ASP A 623 -26.43 -15.59 14.81
CA ASP A 623 -26.84 -16.82 14.11
C ASP A 623 -26.87 -16.69 12.58
N LEU A 624 -26.67 -15.47 12.05
CA LEU A 624 -26.68 -15.20 10.62
C LEU A 624 -25.33 -15.52 9.99
N VAL A 625 -25.32 -16.31 8.91
CA VAL A 625 -24.16 -16.48 8.04
C VAL A 625 -24.48 -15.88 6.67
N VAL A 626 -23.68 -14.90 6.26
CA VAL A 626 -23.99 -14.00 5.16
C VAL A 626 -22.69 -13.56 4.45
N THR A 627 -22.75 -13.16 3.18
CA THR A 627 -21.56 -12.65 2.49
C THR A 627 -21.02 -11.38 3.17
N PRO A 628 -19.70 -11.12 3.13
CA PRO A 628 -19.08 -10.03 3.90
C PRO A 628 -19.64 -8.64 3.61
N TRP A 629 -20.08 -8.42 2.37
CA TRP A 629 -20.57 -7.14 1.87
C TRP A 629 -22.09 -7.08 1.70
N HIS A 630 -22.84 -7.90 2.43
CA HIS A 630 -24.30 -7.85 2.44
C HIS A 630 -24.81 -6.91 3.54
N PRO A 631 -25.38 -5.73 3.24
CA PRO A 631 -25.85 -4.81 4.28
C PRO A 631 -26.84 -5.47 5.25
N VAL A 632 -26.52 -5.42 6.54
CA VAL A 632 -27.38 -5.89 7.64
C VAL A 632 -27.62 -4.76 8.65
N SER A 633 -28.73 -4.87 9.39
CA SER A 633 -29.11 -3.92 10.43
C SER A 633 -29.55 -4.68 11.69
N MET A 634 -28.91 -4.35 12.82
CA MET A 634 -29.19 -4.95 14.13
C MET A 634 -30.20 -4.13 14.95
N ASP A 635 -30.56 -2.93 14.51
CA ASP A 635 -31.34 -1.93 15.24
C ASP A 635 -32.69 -1.62 14.56
N SER A 636 -33.33 -2.65 14.01
CA SER A 636 -34.63 -2.54 13.34
C SER A 636 -34.66 -1.69 12.07
N GLY A 637 -33.54 -1.65 11.33
CA GLY A 637 -33.45 -0.99 10.03
C GLY A 637 -33.02 0.47 10.09
N LYS A 638 -32.60 0.97 11.27
CA LYS A 638 -32.20 2.38 11.47
C LYS A 638 -30.76 2.63 11.00
N SER A 639 -29.82 1.75 11.35
CA SER A 639 -28.44 1.78 10.89
C SER A 639 -28.07 0.49 10.16
N TRP A 640 -27.24 0.62 9.14
CA TRP A 640 -26.84 -0.47 8.25
C TRP A 640 -25.33 -0.59 8.21
N VAL A 641 -24.83 -1.81 8.30
CA VAL A 641 -23.41 -2.13 8.35
C VAL A 641 -23.10 -3.33 7.44
N PHE A 642 -21.83 -3.46 7.05
CA PHE A 642 -21.37 -4.68 6.37
C PHE A 642 -20.96 -5.75 7.39
N PRO A 643 -21.37 -7.02 7.21
CA PRO A 643 -20.93 -8.15 8.02
C PRO A 643 -19.42 -8.27 8.14
N ALA A 644 -18.65 -7.87 7.12
CA ALA A 644 -17.19 -7.80 7.18
C ALA A 644 -16.68 -6.94 8.36
N ASN A 645 -17.46 -5.94 8.77
CA ASN A 645 -17.08 -4.95 9.77
C ASN A 645 -17.56 -5.32 11.18
N VAL A 646 -18.54 -6.22 11.31
CA VAL A 646 -19.19 -6.57 12.59
C VAL A 646 -19.16 -8.05 12.92
N ALA A 647 -18.78 -8.91 11.99
CA ALA A 647 -18.71 -10.34 12.23
C ALA A 647 -17.54 -10.68 13.13
N LEU A 648 -17.83 -11.51 14.13
CA LEU A 648 -16.82 -12.00 15.06
C LEU A 648 -15.77 -12.86 14.33
N ARG A 649 -16.19 -13.62 13.31
CA ARG A 649 -15.34 -14.57 12.56
C ARG A 649 -15.82 -14.79 11.11
N PRO A 650 -14.89 -15.00 10.16
CA PRO A 650 -15.21 -15.51 8.83
C PRO A 650 -15.58 -17.01 8.87
N VAL A 651 -16.39 -17.46 7.92
CA VAL A 651 -16.82 -18.87 7.78
C VAL A 651 -16.73 -19.28 6.32
N ARG A 652 -16.10 -20.42 6.04
CA ARG A 652 -16.10 -20.99 4.69
C ARG A 652 -17.38 -21.78 4.42
N TYR A 653 -18.08 -21.43 3.34
CA TYR A 653 -19.35 -22.07 2.97
C TYR A 653 -19.30 -22.68 1.57
N THR A 654 -19.64 -23.96 1.47
CA THR A 654 -19.91 -24.64 0.21
C THR A 654 -21.38 -25.00 0.15
N GLY A 655 -22.07 -24.62 -0.92
CA GLY A 655 -23.50 -24.88 -1.06
C GLY A 655 -24.15 -23.91 -2.03
N CYS A 656 -25.27 -23.33 -1.60
CA CYS A 656 -25.95 -22.30 -2.39
C CYS A 656 -26.25 -21.11 -1.51
N ILE A 657 -25.96 -19.93 -2.03
CA ILE A 657 -26.33 -18.66 -1.41
C ILE A 657 -27.58 -18.10 -2.10
N TYR A 658 -28.37 -17.33 -1.35
CA TYR A 658 -29.69 -16.89 -1.74
C TYR A 658 -29.83 -15.38 -1.55
N SER A 659 -30.44 -14.72 -2.52
CA SER A 659 -30.89 -13.33 -2.42
C SER A 659 -32.38 -13.26 -2.74
N VAL A 660 -33.11 -12.38 -2.07
CA VAL A 660 -34.57 -12.29 -2.21
C VAL A 660 -34.92 -10.97 -2.90
N LEU A 661 -35.92 -10.99 -3.77
CA LEU A 661 -36.57 -9.81 -4.33
C LEU A 661 -38.01 -9.77 -3.80
N LEU A 662 -38.38 -8.68 -3.13
CA LEU A 662 -39.73 -8.45 -2.63
C LEU A 662 -40.59 -7.69 -3.63
N GLN A 663 -41.89 -7.59 -3.35
CA GLN A 663 -42.79 -6.72 -4.12
C GLN A 663 -42.35 -5.25 -4.00
N PRO A 664 -42.56 -4.43 -5.06
CA PRO A 664 -42.11 -3.04 -5.07
C PRO A 664 -42.62 -2.26 -3.85
N GLY A 665 -41.76 -1.43 -3.28
CA GLY A 665 -42.07 -0.53 -2.17
C GLY A 665 -41.49 0.84 -2.46
N ARG A 666 -42.21 1.89 -2.03
CA ARG A 666 -41.76 3.28 -2.17
C ARG A 666 -40.62 3.63 -1.21
N ASP A 667 -40.55 2.93 -0.08
CA ASP A 667 -39.51 3.11 0.95
C ASP A 667 -38.51 1.95 0.90
N ALA A 668 -37.23 2.26 1.05
CA ALA A 668 -36.13 1.32 1.14
C ALA A 668 -36.19 0.44 2.39
N SER A 669 -36.75 0.95 3.50
CA SER A 669 -36.99 0.16 4.72
C SER A 669 -37.89 -1.05 4.44
N ALA A 670 -38.73 -0.96 3.41
CA ALA A 670 -39.65 -2.00 3.00
C ALA A 670 -38.96 -3.13 2.21
N HIS A 671 -37.68 -2.99 1.91
CA HIS A 671 -36.89 -3.98 1.17
C HIS A 671 -35.83 -4.62 2.06
N ALA A 672 -36.25 -5.08 3.23
CA ALA A 672 -35.45 -5.85 4.16
C ALA A 672 -36.23 -7.04 4.71
N VAL A 673 -35.54 -8.12 5.06
CA VAL A 673 -36.13 -9.34 5.64
C VAL A 673 -35.50 -9.65 6.98
N ASN A 674 -36.30 -10.13 7.93
CA ASN A 674 -35.77 -10.61 9.21
C ASN A 674 -35.12 -11.98 9.00
N VAL A 675 -33.80 -12.03 9.14
CA VAL A 675 -32.94 -13.19 8.96
C VAL A 675 -32.19 -13.46 10.26
N ALA A 676 -32.51 -14.56 10.93
CA ALA A 676 -31.89 -14.94 12.20
C ALA A 676 -31.93 -13.81 13.26
N GLY A 677 -33.02 -13.04 13.33
CA GLY A 677 -33.19 -11.97 14.31
C GLY A 677 -32.57 -10.62 13.92
N ILE A 678 -31.89 -10.55 12.77
CA ILE A 678 -31.26 -9.35 12.22
C ILE A 678 -31.97 -8.98 10.90
N TRP A 679 -31.93 -7.72 10.49
CA TRP A 679 -32.50 -7.30 9.20
C TRP A 679 -31.46 -7.35 8.10
N GLY A 680 -31.75 -8.09 7.03
CA GLY A 680 -30.89 -8.16 5.86
C GLY A 680 -31.56 -7.51 4.65
N VAL A 681 -30.81 -6.74 3.88
CA VAL A 681 -31.35 -6.02 2.71
C VAL A 681 -31.75 -7.01 1.60
N THR A 682 -32.80 -6.67 0.86
CA THR A 682 -33.25 -7.44 -0.30
C THR A 682 -32.87 -6.76 -1.61
N LEU A 683 -32.90 -7.50 -2.71
CA LEU A 683 -32.63 -6.94 -4.04
C LEU A 683 -33.72 -5.94 -4.42
N GLY A 684 -33.34 -4.90 -5.16
CA GLY A 684 -34.25 -3.87 -5.65
C GLY A 684 -34.69 -2.87 -4.58
N HIS A 685 -33.86 -2.61 -3.57
CA HIS A 685 -34.26 -1.88 -2.37
C HIS A 685 -34.48 -0.37 -2.55
N GLY A 686 -34.33 0.19 -3.75
CA GLY A 686 -34.67 1.58 -4.06
C GLY A 686 -33.57 2.61 -3.79
N LEU A 687 -32.46 2.24 -3.14
CA LEU A 687 -31.33 3.15 -2.88
C LEU A 687 -30.25 2.96 -3.94
N VAL A 688 -30.22 3.86 -4.93
CA VAL A 688 -29.28 3.77 -6.08
C VAL A 688 -28.02 4.63 -5.90
N THR A 689 -28.09 5.64 -5.04
CA THR A 689 -27.04 6.64 -4.78
C THR A 689 -27.14 7.12 -3.32
N GLY A 690 -26.06 7.71 -2.78
CA GLY A 690 -26.02 8.27 -1.42
C GLY A 690 -24.96 7.60 -0.54
N LEU A 691 -24.86 8.08 0.71
CA LEU A 691 -23.87 7.63 1.70
C LEU A 691 -24.29 6.40 2.51
N ASP A 692 -25.54 5.93 2.34
CA ASP A 692 -26.04 4.72 2.98
C ASP A 692 -25.29 3.50 2.43
N VAL A 693 -24.82 2.58 3.29
CA VAL A 693 -24.07 1.38 2.86
C VAL A 693 -24.88 0.46 1.94
N ARG A 694 -26.21 0.58 1.93
CA ARG A 694 -27.08 -0.11 0.98
C ARG A 694 -27.01 0.46 -0.42
N ALA A 695 -26.63 1.74 -0.59
CA ALA A 695 -26.70 2.45 -1.86
C ALA A 695 -25.89 1.74 -2.95
N HIS A 696 -26.58 1.29 -4.00
CA HIS A 696 -25.94 0.54 -5.07
C HIS A 696 -26.69 0.69 -6.40
N GLN A 697 -26.01 1.15 -7.45
CA GLN A 697 -26.62 1.50 -8.75
C GLN A 697 -27.41 0.37 -9.45
N PHE A 698 -27.02 -0.89 -9.21
CA PHE A 698 -27.75 -2.08 -9.66
C PHE A 698 -28.64 -2.71 -8.58
N PHE A 699 -28.09 -3.14 -7.43
CA PHE A 699 -28.89 -3.82 -6.40
C PHE A 699 -29.99 -2.95 -5.79
N GLY A 700 -29.86 -1.62 -5.81
CA GLY A 700 -30.91 -0.69 -5.42
C GLY A 700 -31.94 -0.42 -6.52
N ASP A 701 -31.61 -0.63 -7.79
CA ASP A 701 -32.53 -0.38 -8.91
C ASP A 701 -33.44 -1.59 -9.16
N TYR A 702 -34.68 -1.49 -8.67
CA TYR A 702 -35.69 -2.55 -8.80
C TYR A 702 -35.89 -2.98 -10.26
N GLY A 703 -35.93 -2.03 -11.20
CA GLY A 703 -36.17 -2.30 -12.62
C GLY A 703 -35.02 -3.08 -13.25
N LYS A 704 -33.76 -2.69 -12.98
CA LYS A 704 -32.57 -3.40 -13.47
C LYS A 704 -32.48 -4.81 -12.90
N VAL A 705 -32.75 -4.99 -11.60
CA VAL A 705 -32.76 -6.31 -10.96
C VAL A 705 -33.80 -7.23 -11.61
N VAL A 706 -35.05 -6.77 -11.77
CA VAL A 706 -36.12 -7.57 -12.40
C VAL A 706 -35.75 -7.96 -13.83
N ARG A 707 -35.26 -7.01 -14.64
CA ARG A 707 -34.82 -7.29 -16.02
C ARG A 707 -33.70 -8.34 -16.04
N SER A 708 -32.74 -8.24 -15.12
CA SER A 708 -31.65 -9.19 -15.05
C SER A 708 -32.08 -10.57 -14.58
N LEU A 709 -33.00 -10.68 -13.62
CA LEU A 709 -33.55 -11.96 -13.17
C LEU A 709 -34.35 -12.66 -14.27
N ARG A 710 -35.14 -11.89 -15.04
CA ARG A 710 -35.85 -12.42 -16.22
C ARG A 710 -34.87 -13.00 -17.25
N ARG A 711 -33.75 -12.32 -17.50
CA ARG A 711 -32.73 -12.76 -18.47
C ARG A 711 -32.08 -14.10 -18.12
N ILE A 712 -31.85 -14.38 -16.83
CA ILE A 712 -31.27 -15.67 -16.39
C ILE A 712 -32.31 -16.79 -16.23
N GLY A 713 -33.61 -16.48 -16.40
CA GLY A 713 -34.71 -17.44 -16.32
C GLY A 713 -35.23 -17.65 -14.90
N VAL A 714 -36.38 -17.03 -14.58
CA VAL A 714 -37.11 -17.27 -13.32
C VAL A 714 -38.13 -18.41 -13.54
N ARG A 715 -38.05 -19.46 -12.74
CA ARG A 715 -39.00 -20.59 -12.80
C ARG A 715 -40.40 -20.17 -12.33
N ARG A 716 -41.44 -20.96 -12.67
CA ARG A 716 -42.84 -20.71 -12.24
C ARG A 716 -43.00 -20.51 -10.74
N ASN A 717 -42.18 -21.19 -9.94
CA ASN A 717 -42.17 -21.08 -8.47
C ASN A 717 -41.39 -19.88 -7.91
N GLY A 718 -40.87 -18.98 -8.77
CA GLY A 718 -40.15 -17.76 -8.39
C GLY A 718 -38.64 -17.91 -8.20
N VAL A 719 -38.07 -19.11 -8.37
CA VAL A 719 -36.63 -19.32 -8.17
C VAL A 719 -35.87 -19.13 -9.48
N ALA A 720 -34.85 -18.26 -9.46
CA ALA A 720 -33.88 -18.08 -10.54
C ALA A 720 -32.53 -18.65 -10.11
N THR A 721 -31.84 -19.39 -10.99
CA THR A 721 -30.50 -19.91 -10.67
C THR A 721 -29.44 -19.11 -11.41
N GLY A 722 -28.58 -18.41 -10.68
CA GLY A 722 -27.50 -17.58 -11.22
C GLY A 722 -26.14 -18.27 -11.16
N GLY A 723 -25.27 -17.94 -12.11
CA GLY A 723 -23.86 -18.33 -12.16
C GLY A 723 -22.90 -17.26 -11.60
N GLY A 724 -23.43 -16.32 -10.80
CA GLY A 724 -22.70 -15.16 -10.27
C GLY A 724 -23.19 -13.83 -10.85
N VAL A 725 -22.39 -12.78 -10.70
CA VAL A 725 -22.70 -11.41 -11.14
C VAL A 725 -21.94 -11.02 -12.42
N SER A 726 -22.53 -10.14 -13.22
CA SER A 726 -21.88 -9.45 -14.34
C SER A 726 -21.58 -8.01 -13.93
N ARG A 727 -20.37 -7.54 -14.19
CA ARG A 727 -19.90 -6.18 -13.85
C ARG A 727 -19.81 -5.29 -15.08
N ASN A 728 -19.95 -3.99 -14.89
CA ASN A 728 -19.67 -2.99 -15.90
C ASN A 728 -18.16 -2.91 -16.11
N SER A 729 -17.72 -3.00 -17.36
CA SER A 729 -16.29 -2.97 -17.72
C SER A 729 -15.63 -1.62 -17.47
N ARG A 730 -16.39 -0.53 -17.36
CA ARG A 730 -15.88 0.83 -17.09
C ARG A 730 -15.93 1.24 -15.63
N THR A 731 -16.81 0.64 -14.81
CA THR A 731 -17.02 1.09 -13.43
C THR A 731 -16.79 0.00 -12.39
N GLY A 732 -16.53 -1.25 -12.79
CA GLY A 732 -16.37 -2.40 -11.88
C GLY A 732 -17.63 -2.81 -11.09
N LEU A 733 -18.64 -1.95 -11.06
CA LEU A 733 -19.89 -2.18 -10.33
C LEU A 733 -20.71 -3.30 -10.97
N VAL A 734 -21.43 -4.04 -10.13
CA VAL A 734 -22.38 -5.05 -10.61
C VAL A 734 -23.43 -4.37 -11.49
N ARG A 735 -23.67 -4.91 -12.68
CA ARG A 735 -24.70 -4.46 -13.63
C ARG A 735 -25.75 -5.51 -13.98
N GLY A 736 -25.62 -6.72 -13.43
CA GLY A 736 -26.48 -7.85 -13.78
C GLY A 736 -26.09 -9.18 -13.13
N PHE A 737 -26.88 -10.21 -13.40
CA PHE A 737 -26.65 -11.60 -13.03
C PHE A 737 -26.26 -12.43 -14.25
N LYS A 738 -25.32 -13.38 -14.07
CA LYS A 738 -24.90 -14.34 -15.10
C LYS A 738 -25.79 -15.59 -15.06
N PRO A 739 -26.14 -16.20 -16.21
CA PRO A 739 -26.78 -17.51 -16.23
C PRO A 739 -25.78 -18.60 -15.80
N VAL A 740 -26.29 -19.74 -15.31
CA VAL A 740 -25.44 -20.91 -15.02
C VAL A 740 -24.93 -21.49 -16.34
N ARG A 741 -23.60 -21.65 -16.48
CA ARG A 741 -23.03 -22.38 -17.62
C ARG A 741 -23.56 -23.83 -17.60
N ARG A 742 -24.33 -24.23 -18.62
CA ARG A 742 -24.64 -25.64 -18.86
C ARG A 742 -23.32 -26.33 -19.17
N VAL A 743 -22.81 -27.13 -18.23
CA VAL A 743 -21.91 -28.23 -18.61
C VAL A 743 -22.78 -29.19 -19.40
N ALA A 744 -22.50 -29.36 -20.68
CA ALA A 744 -23.15 -30.37 -21.49
C ALA A 744 -22.71 -31.74 -20.95
N MET A 745 -23.53 -32.34 -20.08
CA MET A 745 -23.45 -33.79 -19.85
C MET A 745 -23.99 -34.46 -21.11
N ARG A 746 -23.11 -35.13 -21.88
CA ARG A 746 -23.56 -36.19 -22.79
C ARG A 746 -23.90 -37.42 -21.94
N LYS A 747 -24.93 -38.16 -22.38
CA LYS A 747 -25.56 -39.28 -21.66
C LYS A 747 -24.65 -40.49 -21.39
N ASP A 748 -23.41 -40.51 -21.89
CA ASP A 748 -22.54 -41.67 -21.79
C ASP A 748 -21.26 -41.28 -21.03
N GLY A 749 -21.18 -41.72 -19.77
CA GLY A 749 -20.19 -41.28 -18.78
C GLY A 749 -18.74 -41.65 -19.06
N LYS A 750 -18.09 -41.00 -20.02
CA LYS A 750 -16.63 -40.97 -20.15
C LYS A 750 -16.09 -39.54 -20.31
N VAL A 751 -15.16 -39.19 -19.43
CA VAL A 751 -14.39 -37.93 -19.47
C VAL A 751 -13.26 -38.10 -20.48
N LEU A 752 -13.20 -37.24 -21.50
CA LEU A 752 -11.99 -37.04 -22.29
C LEU A 752 -11.19 -35.90 -21.65
N SER A 753 -9.93 -36.19 -21.32
CA SER A 753 -8.92 -35.20 -21.02
C SER A 753 -8.71 -34.29 -22.23
N LYS A 754 -8.75 -32.98 -22.00
CA LYS A 754 -7.88 -31.99 -22.62
C LYS A 754 -7.89 -30.71 -21.79
#